data_AF-A0A8C9QFC0-F1
#
_entry.id   AF-A0A8C9QFC0-F1
#
_cell.length_a   1.000
_cell.length_b   1.000
_cell.length_c   1.000
_cell.angle_alpha   90.00
_cell.angle_beta   90.00
_cell.angle_gamma   90.00
#
_symmetry.space_group_name_H-M   'P 1'
#
loop_
_entity.id
_entity.type
_entity.pdbx_description
1 polymer ?
#
loop_
_entity_poly.entity_id
_entity_poly.type
_entity_poly.pdbx_seq_one_letter_code
_entity_poly.pdbx_strand_id
1 'polypeptide(L)'
;MISQKKTEEHPFADIFDEDETEKDFLLSKPVCFIIFGKPVITTQEWKPNTLPILEEMIATESESGAMLRSMLISGNSIPDELVTKLMLEKLNSSEVSHFGYIVTEIPSLSEDAMTVLQQVELIKNLKLKPDIIINIRCPDYDICQRISGQRQHCNTGYVYTRDQWDPEVIESRRKKKKDTHKEGKTEEEGEEEEEQEEEEAFIAEMQMAAEILHHLVQRPEDYLENVENIIQLYKETILNCLEEVMAEHNPQFLIELDGNKPPEELFMTVIERLKYLNLKRAAVVTKLQSSEEEMNDITETDELFHTLSAYKLIAPRYRWRRSKWGHTCPVALKEGNIYSGLPDFSVSFLGKIYCLSSEETLKTFLLNPRPFLLPPMPIPPCKIFIFGPQYSGKTTLSHLIANYYKGKVIDYTTVVQPIFDAARESLIENSIAEATEAAIKVVKENLLAELQAKRQGEPSFLNVHFNRLADKISYSFVAAHRQESQTSTSLEDTEEAKRNNNNHVSFFTKSTNGFNLLTYFTSFTIEDSIEEVTADHPAVISMLEESLKATSDMNFENPYEKHAEILEEILKEVMEENKDRFSGAPQNGGWILGNCPLVKELWIALIDKGILPDLVILLSDTENNGKCLLNRIYLRHKSEINAKILERLLDELQKKKQEEAAERRAKEEEFRIEEEKQRLLEAINKKAKGKHRLI
;
A
#
# COMPACT_ATOMS: atom_id res chain seq x y z
N MET A 1 25.57 -19.24 23.81
CA MET A 1 24.32 -19.45 24.59
C MET A 1 23.81 -20.85 24.31
N ILE A 2 23.05 -21.47 25.22
CA ILE A 2 22.57 -22.84 25.06
C ILE A 2 21.36 -22.82 24.13
N SER A 3 21.45 -23.46 22.96
CA SER A 3 20.27 -23.75 22.15
C SER A 3 19.45 -24.83 22.86
N GLN A 4 18.20 -24.52 23.16
CA GLN A 4 17.23 -25.52 23.58
C GLN A 4 16.96 -26.45 22.38
N LYS A 5 17.63 -27.61 22.35
CA LYS A 5 17.14 -28.72 21.53
C LYS A 5 15.71 -29.00 21.97
N LYS A 6 14.74 -28.77 21.09
CA LYS A 6 13.41 -29.38 21.26
C LYS A 6 13.63 -30.89 21.34
N THR A 7 13.14 -31.52 22.39
CA THR A 7 13.01 -32.98 22.41
C THR A 7 11.96 -33.36 21.38
N GLU A 8 12.38 -34.09 20.36
CA GLU A 8 11.47 -34.74 19.42
C GLU A 8 10.72 -35.84 20.19
N GLU A 9 9.48 -35.56 20.58
CA GLU A 9 8.61 -36.54 21.20
C GLU A 9 8.19 -37.57 20.14
N HIS A 10 8.85 -38.73 20.18
CA HIS A 10 8.57 -39.92 19.35
C HIS A 10 8.86 -39.76 17.84
N PRO A 11 10.14 -39.74 17.40
CA PRO A 11 10.55 -39.69 15.98
C PRO A 11 10.20 -40.95 15.15
N PHE A 12 9.33 -41.82 15.66
CA PHE A 12 8.80 -43.02 15.01
C PHE A 12 7.29 -43.22 15.25
N ALA A 13 6.58 -42.16 15.66
CA ALA A 13 5.12 -42.15 15.58
C ALA A 13 4.71 -41.95 14.11
N ASP A 14 3.83 -42.80 13.57
CA ASP A 14 3.17 -42.52 12.29
C ASP A 14 2.35 -41.24 12.44
N ILE A 15 2.66 -40.23 11.60
CA ILE A 15 1.97 -38.95 11.56
C ILE A 15 0.62 -39.15 10.83
N PHE A 16 -0.33 -39.77 11.52
CA PHE A 16 -1.68 -40.00 11.02
C PHE A 16 -2.56 -38.73 11.00
N ASP A 17 -2.09 -37.60 11.54
CA ASP A 17 -2.75 -36.30 11.38
C ASP A 17 -2.32 -35.63 10.07
N GLU A 18 -3.26 -35.55 9.12
CA GLU A 18 -3.08 -34.86 7.85
C GLU A 18 -2.60 -33.41 8.05
N ASP A 19 -3.11 -32.69 9.07
CA ASP A 19 -2.71 -31.32 9.36
C ASP A 19 -1.26 -31.21 9.87
N GLU A 20 -0.64 -32.29 10.36
CA GLU A 20 0.79 -32.31 10.68
C GLU A 20 1.63 -32.66 9.45
N THR A 21 1.21 -33.64 8.64
CA THR A 21 1.90 -33.95 7.38
C THR A 21 1.93 -32.77 6.41
N GLU A 22 0.88 -31.94 6.38
CA GLU A 22 0.85 -30.70 5.60
C GLU A 22 1.84 -29.64 6.13
N LYS A 23 1.95 -29.46 7.45
CA LYS A 23 2.96 -28.55 8.04
C LYS A 23 4.36 -29.02 7.68
N ASP A 24 4.65 -30.32 7.80
CA ASP A 24 5.94 -30.92 7.47
C ASP A 24 6.25 -30.92 5.96
N PHE A 25 5.24 -30.85 5.10
CA PHE A 25 5.41 -30.57 3.68
C PHE A 25 5.72 -29.09 3.43
N LEU A 26 4.94 -28.18 4.03
CA LEU A 26 5.09 -26.73 3.85
C LEU A 26 6.43 -26.21 4.40
N LEU A 27 6.91 -26.77 5.52
CA LEU A 27 8.21 -26.47 6.12
C LEU A 27 9.39 -27.16 5.42
N SER A 28 9.14 -28.20 4.60
CA SER A 28 10.25 -28.92 3.95
C SER A 28 10.94 -28.09 2.86
N LYS A 29 12.26 -28.26 2.74
CA LYS A 29 13.03 -27.69 1.64
C LYS A 29 12.56 -28.30 0.30
N PRO A 30 12.35 -27.51 -0.77
CA PRO A 30 12.14 -28.07 -2.10
C PRO A 30 13.45 -28.65 -2.67
N VAL A 31 13.33 -29.52 -3.66
CA VAL A 31 14.50 -30.17 -4.29
C VAL A 31 15.24 -29.19 -5.18
N CYS A 32 16.54 -29.04 -4.97
CA CYS A 32 17.44 -28.17 -5.73
C CYS A 32 18.45 -28.99 -6.52
N PHE A 33 18.53 -28.75 -7.83
CA PHE A 33 19.42 -29.44 -8.75
C PHE A 33 20.52 -28.50 -9.29
N ILE A 34 21.73 -29.03 -9.43
CA ILE A 34 22.78 -28.42 -10.25
C ILE A 34 23.22 -29.44 -11.31
N ILE A 35 23.36 -28.98 -12.55
CA ILE A 35 23.78 -29.79 -13.69
C ILE A 35 25.14 -29.28 -14.16
N PHE A 36 26.17 -30.09 -13.93
CA PHE A 36 27.50 -29.90 -14.48
C PHE A 36 27.67 -30.67 -15.78
N GLY A 37 28.39 -30.08 -16.72
CA GLY A 37 28.75 -30.66 -18.00
C GLY A 37 29.72 -29.74 -18.71
N LYS A 38 30.40 -30.28 -19.73
CA LYS A 38 31.22 -29.46 -20.64
C LYS A 38 30.27 -28.55 -21.46
N PRO A 39 30.70 -27.31 -21.81
CA PRO A 39 29.81 -26.16 -22.06
C PRO A 39 28.85 -26.23 -23.26
N VAL A 40 28.78 -27.34 -24.01
CA VAL A 40 27.87 -27.51 -25.16
C VAL A 40 27.05 -28.81 -25.09
N ILE A 41 27.19 -29.61 -24.02
CA ILE A 41 26.30 -30.77 -23.81
C ILE A 41 24.91 -30.31 -23.33
N THR A 42 24.85 -29.15 -22.66
CA THR A 42 23.66 -28.63 -21.99
C THR A 42 22.76 -27.77 -22.86
N THR A 43 23.10 -27.45 -24.11
CA THR A 43 22.51 -26.27 -24.80
C THR A 43 21.50 -26.55 -25.93
N GLN A 44 21.39 -27.78 -26.45
CA GLN A 44 20.56 -28.04 -27.64
C GLN A 44 19.08 -28.39 -27.37
N GLU A 45 18.74 -28.91 -26.20
CA GLU A 45 17.34 -29.22 -25.81
C GLU A 45 16.94 -28.63 -24.46
N TRP A 46 17.90 -28.55 -23.53
CA TRP A 46 17.72 -27.88 -22.26
C TRP A 46 18.07 -26.41 -22.53
N LYS A 47 17.05 -25.56 -22.78
CA LYS A 47 17.30 -24.13 -23.02
C LYS A 47 18.15 -23.57 -21.87
N PRO A 48 19.25 -22.85 -22.16
CA PRO A 48 20.18 -22.39 -21.13
C PRO A 48 19.42 -21.47 -20.15
N ASN A 49 19.35 -21.85 -18.87
CA ASN A 49 18.43 -21.24 -17.89
C ASN A 49 18.62 -19.72 -17.73
N THR A 50 19.80 -19.22 -18.11
CA THR A 50 20.15 -17.80 -18.21
C THR A 50 19.25 -17.02 -19.19
N LEU A 51 18.91 -17.59 -20.36
CA LEU A 51 18.10 -16.91 -21.37
C LEU A 51 16.63 -16.70 -20.94
N PRO A 52 15.88 -17.72 -20.45
CA PRO A 52 14.53 -17.49 -19.94
C PRO A 52 14.44 -16.47 -18.81
N ILE A 53 15.46 -16.39 -17.93
CA ILE A 53 15.52 -15.36 -16.87
C ILE A 53 15.67 -13.96 -17.48
N LEU A 54 16.54 -13.79 -18.48
CA LEU A 54 16.71 -12.51 -19.18
C LEU A 54 15.44 -12.12 -19.97
N GLU A 55 14.82 -13.07 -20.66
CA GLU A 55 13.53 -12.88 -21.36
C GLU A 55 12.41 -12.45 -20.39
N GLU A 56 12.29 -13.12 -19.23
CA GLU A 56 11.32 -12.79 -18.18
C GLU A 56 11.57 -11.40 -17.57
N MET A 57 12.83 -11.06 -17.28
CA MET A 57 13.20 -9.76 -16.72
C MET A 57 12.94 -8.61 -17.68
N ILE A 58 13.10 -8.83 -18.99
CA ILE A 58 12.76 -7.87 -20.05
C ILE A 58 11.23 -7.76 -20.20
N ALA A 59 10.49 -8.87 -20.14
CA ALA A 59 9.03 -8.91 -20.28
C ALA A 59 8.26 -8.32 -19.08
N THR A 60 8.87 -8.32 -17.89
CA THR A 60 8.31 -7.72 -16.66
C THR A 60 8.56 -6.20 -16.55
N GLU A 61 9.24 -5.59 -17.52
CA GLU A 61 9.57 -4.14 -17.61
C GLU A 61 10.17 -3.54 -16.32
N SER A 62 10.87 -4.37 -15.53
CA SER A 62 11.63 -3.94 -14.35
C SER A 62 12.74 -2.95 -14.69
N GLU A 63 13.25 -2.19 -13.71
CA GLU A 63 14.38 -1.27 -13.93
C GLU A 63 15.59 -1.99 -14.54
N SER A 64 15.88 -3.20 -14.06
CA SER A 64 16.93 -4.07 -14.62
C SER A 64 16.57 -4.58 -16.02
N GLY A 65 15.31 -4.92 -16.28
CA GLY A 65 14.80 -5.28 -17.61
C GLY A 65 14.95 -4.16 -18.64
N ALA A 66 14.63 -2.91 -18.25
CA ALA A 66 14.83 -1.73 -19.07
C ALA A 66 16.31 -1.44 -19.31
N MET A 67 17.17 -1.63 -18.30
CA MET A 67 18.63 -1.53 -18.42
C MET A 67 19.17 -2.57 -19.41
N LEU A 68 18.82 -3.85 -19.27
CA LEU A 68 19.17 -4.93 -20.19
C LEU A 68 18.69 -4.63 -21.62
N ARG A 69 17.43 -4.23 -21.78
CA ARG A 69 16.83 -3.90 -23.08
C ARG A 69 17.55 -2.72 -23.75
N SER A 70 17.96 -1.70 -23.00
CA SER A 70 18.75 -0.59 -23.55
C SER A 70 20.19 -1.00 -23.92
N MET A 71 20.84 -1.85 -23.12
CA MET A 71 22.16 -2.43 -23.46
C MET A 71 22.09 -3.24 -24.76
N LEU A 72 21.14 -4.16 -24.88
CA LEU A 72 20.94 -4.99 -26.07
C LEU A 72 20.59 -4.15 -27.31
N ILE A 73 19.71 -3.16 -27.20
CA ILE A 73 19.38 -2.23 -28.30
C ILE A 73 20.61 -1.39 -28.72
N SER A 74 21.49 -1.04 -27.78
CA SER A 74 22.75 -0.33 -28.08
C SER A 74 23.86 -1.22 -28.65
N GLY A 75 23.64 -2.54 -28.75
CA GLY A 75 24.63 -3.50 -29.25
C GLY A 75 25.75 -3.84 -28.26
N ASN A 76 25.59 -3.51 -26.98
CA ASN A 76 26.54 -3.86 -25.93
C ASN A 76 26.28 -5.28 -25.41
N SER A 77 27.35 -5.98 -25.02
CA SER A 77 27.24 -7.23 -24.26
C SER A 77 26.70 -6.98 -22.85
N ILE A 78 26.03 -7.98 -22.29
CA ILE A 78 25.57 -7.95 -20.89
C ILE A 78 26.78 -8.32 -20.00
N PRO A 79 27.14 -7.52 -18.97
CA PRO A 79 28.23 -7.88 -18.05
C PRO A 79 27.86 -9.06 -17.14
N ASP A 80 28.82 -9.96 -16.90
CA ASP A 80 28.65 -11.14 -16.05
C ASP A 80 28.26 -10.81 -14.60
N GLU A 81 28.70 -9.65 -14.08
CA GLU A 81 28.28 -9.14 -12.76
C GLU A 81 26.75 -8.90 -12.72
N LEU A 82 26.17 -8.40 -13.82
CA LEU A 82 24.72 -8.19 -13.94
C LEU A 82 23.99 -9.53 -14.09
N VAL A 83 24.51 -10.46 -14.88
CA VAL A 83 23.93 -11.82 -15.03
C VAL A 83 23.91 -12.56 -13.70
N THR A 84 25.04 -12.60 -12.99
CA THR A 84 25.16 -13.28 -11.70
C THR A 84 24.32 -12.61 -10.61
N LYS A 85 24.21 -11.28 -10.61
CA LYS A 85 23.27 -10.55 -9.74
C LYS A 85 21.82 -10.94 -9.99
N LEU A 86 21.35 -10.90 -11.24
CA LEU A 86 19.97 -11.26 -11.62
C LEU A 86 19.65 -12.71 -11.30
N MET A 87 20.61 -13.61 -11.52
CA MET A 87 20.50 -15.03 -11.20
C MET A 87 20.40 -15.25 -9.69
N LEU A 88 21.19 -14.54 -8.87
CA LEU A 88 21.05 -14.52 -7.41
C LEU A 88 19.70 -13.92 -6.97
N GLU A 89 19.20 -12.86 -7.61
CA GLU A 89 17.89 -12.27 -7.30
C GLU A 89 16.75 -13.27 -7.57
N LYS A 90 16.75 -13.96 -8.72
CA LYS A 90 15.76 -15.02 -9.03
C LYS A 90 15.90 -16.24 -8.11
N LEU A 91 17.11 -16.66 -7.73
CA LEU A 91 17.34 -17.70 -6.72
C LEU A 91 16.85 -17.32 -5.31
N ASN A 92 16.77 -16.02 -5.01
CA ASN A 92 16.24 -15.50 -3.75
C ASN A 92 14.72 -15.26 -3.78
N SER A 93 14.04 -15.56 -4.89
CA SER A 93 12.61 -15.32 -5.07
C SER A 93 11.71 -16.19 -4.19
N SER A 94 10.44 -15.76 -4.09
CA SER A 94 9.37 -16.54 -3.47
C SER A 94 9.11 -17.86 -4.20
N GLU A 95 9.18 -17.87 -5.54
CA GLU A 95 8.97 -19.04 -6.40
C GLU A 95 9.96 -20.17 -6.09
N VAL A 96 11.26 -19.85 -6.10
CA VAL A 96 12.34 -20.81 -5.83
C VAL A 96 12.25 -21.35 -4.39
N SER A 97 11.70 -20.56 -3.47
CA SER A 97 11.38 -20.99 -2.10
C SER A 97 10.21 -22.00 -1.99
N HIS A 98 9.47 -22.23 -3.07
CA HIS A 98 8.40 -23.23 -3.15
C HIS A 98 8.73 -24.40 -4.08
N PHE A 99 9.20 -24.12 -5.30
CA PHE A 99 9.45 -25.13 -6.33
C PHE A 99 10.87 -25.68 -6.32
N GLY A 100 11.82 -24.97 -5.71
CA GLY A 100 13.24 -25.27 -5.82
C GLY A 100 13.84 -24.61 -7.07
N TYR A 101 14.96 -25.13 -7.55
CA TYR A 101 15.61 -24.64 -8.76
C TYR A 101 16.33 -25.77 -9.51
N ILE A 102 16.59 -25.52 -10.79
CA ILE A 102 17.62 -26.20 -11.57
C ILE A 102 18.62 -25.13 -12.01
N VAL A 103 19.90 -25.32 -11.76
CA VAL A 103 20.98 -24.45 -12.25
C VAL A 103 21.87 -25.20 -13.21
N THR A 104 22.12 -24.57 -14.35
CA THR A 104 23.02 -24.97 -15.42
C THR A 104 24.13 -23.91 -15.55
N GLU A 105 25.18 -24.20 -16.32
CA GLU A 105 26.16 -23.21 -16.82
C GLU A 105 27.04 -22.47 -15.80
N ILE A 106 26.86 -22.68 -14.49
CA ILE A 106 27.75 -22.16 -13.44
C ILE A 106 28.57 -23.32 -12.83
N PRO A 107 29.90 -23.19 -12.70
CA PRO A 107 30.72 -22.00 -13.00
C PRO A 107 30.93 -21.77 -14.50
N SER A 108 30.98 -20.50 -14.90
CA SER A 108 31.29 -20.06 -16.26
C SER A 108 32.79 -20.12 -16.55
N LEU A 109 33.13 -20.09 -17.85
CA LEU A 109 34.52 -19.96 -18.33
C LEU A 109 35.07 -18.52 -18.24
N SER A 110 34.21 -17.54 -17.97
CA SER A 110 34.53 -16.13 -17.90
C SER A 110 34.86 -15.70 -16.47
N GLU A 111 36.03 -15.10 -16.28
CA GLU A 111 36.49 -14.58 -14.97
C GLU A 111 36.36 -13.05 -14.86
N ASP A 112 35.77 -12.38 -15.85
CA ASP A 112 35.70 -10.91 -15.95
C ASP A 112 34.98 -10.23 -14.77
N ALA A 113 34.04 -10.94 -14.12
CA ALA A 113 33.34 -10.48 -12.92
C ALA A 113 33.73 -11.25 -11.64
N MET A 114 33.86 -12.58 -11.72
CA MET A 114 34.20 -13.45 -10.59
C MET A 114 34.98 -14.68 -11.04
N THR A 115 36.04 -15.01 -10.32
CA THR A 115 36.84 -16.23 -10.55
C THR A 115 36.04 -17.50 -10.31
N VAL A 116 36.44 -18.61 -10.95
CA VAL A 116 35.77 -19.92 -10.80
C VAL A 116 35.59 -20.33 -9.32
N LEU A 117 36.60 -20.04 -8.48
CA LEU A 117 36.55 -20.32 -7.04
C LEU A 117 35.44 -19.54 -6.32
N GLN A 118 35.26 -18.24 -6.64
CA GLN A 118 34.19 -17.43 -6.07
C GLN A 118 32.80 -17.91 -6.52
N GLN A 119 32.67 -18.33 -7.78
CA GLN A 119 31.43 -18.92 -8.30
C GLN A 119 31.09 -20.25 -7.57
N VAL A 120 32.09 -21.08 -7.28
CA VAL A 120 31.93 -22.31 -6.48
C VAL A 120 31.61 -21.99 -5.01
N GLU A 121 32.24 -20.99 -4.40
CA GLU A 121 31.90 -20.53 -3.04
C GLU A 121 30.45 -20.02 -2.96
N LEU A 122 29.97 -19.30 -3.99
CA LEU A 122 28.56 -18.89 -4.07
C LEU A 122 27.63 -20.11 -4.10
N ILE A 123 27.90 -21.11 -4.95
CA ILE A 123 27.14 -22.38 -4.99
C ILE A 123 27.12 -23.05 -3.60
N LYS A 124 28.26 -23.15 -2.92
CA LYS A 124 28.36 -23.74 -1.57
C LYS A 124 27.60 -22.93 -0.51
N ASN A 125 27.37 -21.63 -0.72
CA ASN A 125 26.75 -20.70 0.23
C ASN A 125 25.31 -20.27 -0.09
N LEU A 126 24.67 -20.82 -1.14
CA LEU A 126 23.25 -20.55 -1.44
C LEU A 126 22.33 -20.88 -0.25
N LYS A 127 21.32 -20.02 -0.02
CA LYS A 127 20.30 -20.20 1.04
C LYS A 127 19.60 -21.57 0.96
N LEU A 128 19.31 -21.99 -0.27
CA LEU A 128 18.94 -23.34 -0.63
C LEU A 128 20.15 -23.95 -1.31
N LYS A 129 20.84 -24.87 -0.64
CA LYS A 129 21.95 -25.62 -1.25
C LYS A 129 21.43 -26.59 -2.32
N PRO A 130 22.26 -27.04 -3.29
CA PRO A 130 21.92 -28.22 -4.09
C PRO A 130 21.63 -29.42 -3.18
N ASP A 131 20.62 -30.21 -3.53
CA ASP A 131 20.42 -31.55 -2.95
C ASP A 131 20.96 -32.63 -3.89
N ILE A 132 20.94 -32.37 -5.20
CA ILE A 132 21.35 -33.30 -6.26
C ILE A 132 22.31 -32.61 -7.23
N ILE A 133 23.39 -33.31 -7.55
CA ILE A 133 24.33 -32.93 -8.60
C ILE A 133 24.21 -33.95 -9.74
N ILE A 134 23.97 -33.46 -10.95
CA ILE A 134 24.00 -34.25 -12.18
C ILE A 134 25.28 -33.89 -12.93
N ASN A 135 26.14 -34.86 -13.24
CA ASN A 135 27.34 -34.67 -14.06
C ASN A 135 27.18 -35.42 -15.39
N ILE A 136 27.12 -34.68 -16.50
CA ILE A 136 27.06 -35.25 -17.84
C ILE A 136 28.48 -35.41 -18.40
N ARG A 137 29.00 -36.63 -18.31
CA ARG A 137 30.31 -37.01 -18.86
C ARG A 137 30.17 -37.31 -20.34
N CYS A 138 31.06 -36.74 -21.15
CA CYS A 138 31.19 -37.04 -22.57
C CYS A 138 32.68 -36.91 -22.98
N PRO A 139 33.22 -37.83 -23.81
CA PRO A 139 34.60 -37.74 -24.30
C PRO A 139 34.84 -36.47 -25.12
N ASP A 140 36.06 -35.91 -25.04
CA ASP A 140 36.38 -34.65 -25.72
C ASP A 140 36.22 -34.75 -27.25
N TYR A 141 36.63 -35.90 -27.81
CA TYR A 141 36.52 -36.20 -29.24
C TYR A 141 35.07 -36.15 -29.75
N ASP A 142 34.13 -36.72 -29.00
CA ASP A 142 32.71 -36.77 -29.37
C ASP A 142 32.06 -35.38 -29.30
N ILE A 143 32.51 -34.54 -28.35
CA ILE A 143 32.11 -33.14 -28.22
C ILE A 143 32.68 -32.32 -29.38
N CYS A 144 33.97 -32.45 -29.69
CA CYS A 144 34.60 -31.80 -30.85
C CYS A 144 33.87 -32.16 -32.14
N GLN A 145 33.52 -33.44 -32.36
CA GLN A 145 32.73 -33.86 -33.52
C GLN A 145 31.34 -33.24 -33.58
N ARG A 146 30.60 -33.17 -32.46
CA ARG A 146 29.25 -32.58 -32.44
C ARG A 146 29.27 -31.11 -32.78
N ILE A 147 30.13 -30.33 -32.11
CA ILE A 147 30.18 -28.87 -32.28
C ILE A 147 30.72 -28.53 -33.68
N SER A 148 31.80 -29.17 -34.13
CA SER A 148 32.31 -28.98 -35.50
C SER A 148 31.34 -29.42 -36.60
N GLY A 149 30.38 -30.28 -36.26
CA GLY A 149 29.26 -30.68 -37.10
C GLY A 149 27.99 -29.82 -36.95
N GLN A 150 27.92 -28.85 -36.04
CA GLN A 150 26.79 -27.92 -35.96
C GLN A 150 26.84 -26.89 -37.10
N ARG A 151 25.68 -26.50 -37.62
CA ARG A 151 25.55 -25.46 -38.65
C ARG A 151 24.36 -24.56 -38.34
N GLN A 152 24.56 -23.25 -38.44
CA GLN A 152 23.52 -22.27 -38.23
C GLN A 152 22.92 -21.82 -39.57
N HIS A 153 21.59 -21.75 -39.65
CA HIS A 153 20.89 -21.25 -40.84
C HIS A 153 20.84 -19.72 -40.84
N CYS A 154 21.42 -19.08 -41.87
CA CYS A 154 21.63 -17.62 -41.98
C CYS A 154 20.44 -16.76 -41.54
N ASN A 155 19.23 -17.05 -42.03
CA ASN A 155 18.08 -16.15 -41.86
C ASN A 155 17.25 -16.42 -40.59
N THR A 156 17.33 -17.62 -40.01
CA THR A 156 16.49 -18.05 -38.87
C THR A 156 17.28 -18.18 -37.57
N GLY A 157 18.61 -18.23 -37.65
CA GLY A 157 19.49 -18.47 -36.51
C GLY A 157 19.43 -19.90 -35.94
N TYR A 158 18.61 -20.78 -36.50
CA TYR A 158 18.44 -22.17 -36.01
C TYR A 158 19.71 -22.99 -36.27
N VAL A 159 20.10 -23.81 -35.28
CA VAL A 159 21.32 -24.63 -35.32
C VAL A 159 20.96 -26.10 -35.56
N TYR A 160 21.35 -26.62 -36.72
CA TYR A 160 21.21 -28.02 -37.10
C TYR A 160 22.44 -28.82 -36.64
N THR A 161 22.21 -30.03 -36.16
CA THR A 161 23.25 -31.04 -35.88
C THR A 161 23.70 -31.73 -37.17
N ARG A 162 24.91 -32.31 -37.19
CA ARG A 162 25.44 -33.04 -38.35
C ARG A 162 24.45 -34.08 -38.89
N ASP A 163 23.86 -34.86 -37.98
CA ASP A 163 22.86 -35.89 -38.25
C ASP A 163 21.58 -35.40 -38.97
N GLN A 164 21.34 -34.08 -39.05
CA GLN A 164 20.16 -33.46 -39.69
C GLN A 164 20.47 -32.79 -41.04
N TRP A 165 21.74 -32.58 -41.40
CA TRP A 165 22.11 -31.90 -42.66
C TRP A 165 23.16 -32.64 -43.51
N ASP A 166 23.94 -33.55 -42.91
CA ASP A 166 25.01 -34.29 -43.58
C ASP A 166 24.46 -35.55 -44.28
N PRO A 167 24.42 -35.59 -45.63
CA PRO A 167 23.81 -36.71 -46.36
C PRO A 167 24.49 -38.05 -46.10
N GLU A 168 25.80 -38.06 -45.86
CA GLU A 168 26.54 -39.30 -45.58
C GLU A 168 26.14 -39.88 -44.21
N VAL A 169 25.89 -39.01 -43.23
CA VAL A 169 25.44 -39.42 -41.89
C VAL A 169 23.99 -39.91 -41.94
N ILE A 170 23.10 -39.21 -42.64
CA ILE A 170 21.69 -39.62 -42.85
C ILE A 170 21.63 -40.99 -43.53
N GLU A 171 22.40 -41.21 -44.61
CA GLU A 171 22.54 -42.54 -45.22
C GLU A 171 23.10 -43.60 -44.25
N SER A 172 24.11 -43.25 -43.44
CA SER A 172 24.71 -44.20 -42.48
C SER A 172 23.73 -44.63 -41.37
N ARG A 173 22.85 -43.71 -40.95
CA ARG A 173 21.78 -43.95 -39.97
C ARG A 173 20.75 -44.92 -40.54
N ARG A 174 20.31 -44.75 -41.80
CA ARG A 174 19.40 -45.70 -42.47
C ARG A 174 20.02 -47.09 -42.65
N LYS A 175 21.30 -47.17 -43.00
CA LYS A 175 22.03 -48.46 -43.12
C LYS A 175 22.05 -49.20 -41.78
N LYS A 176 22.38 -48.52 -40.68
CA LYS A 176 22.32 -49.10 -39.32
C LYS A 176 20.92 -49.58 -38.93
N LYS A 177 19.86 -48.80 -39.20
CA LYS A 177 18.46 -49.23 -38.98
C LYS A 177 18.13 -50.53 -39.73
N LYS A 178 18.42 -50.58 -41.04
CA LYS A 178 18.15 -51.77 -41.87
C LYS A 178 19.00 -52.99 -41.46
N ASP A 179 20.10 -52.81 -40.74
CA ASP A 179 20.86 -53.93 -40.19
C ASP A 179 20.36 -54.37 -38.81
N THR A 180 19.91 -53.46 -37.94
CA THR A 180 19.31 -53.84 -36.64
C THR A 180 17.93 -54.50 -36.77
N HIS A 181 17.13 -54.19 -37.80
CA HIS A 181 15.88 -54.93 -38.04
C HIS A 181 16.13 -56.37 -38.52
N LYS A 182 17.19 -56.64 -39.30
CA LYS A 182 17.53 -58.00 -39.78
C LYS A 182 17.96 -58.97 -38.68
N GLU A 183 18.49 -58.48 -37.56
CA GLU A 183 18.76 -59.33 -36.38
C GLU A 183 17.50 -59.54 -35.51
N GLY A 184 16.36 -58.92 -35.87
CA GLY A 184 15.34 -58.53 -34.92
C GLY A 184 13.92 -59.07 -35.11
N LYS A 185 13.57 -59.81 -36.17
CA LYS A 185 12.28 -60.53 -36.27
C LYS A 185 12.17 -61.59 -37.37
N THR A 186 11.12 -62.40 -37.24
CA THR A 186 10.57 -63.27 -38.29
C THR A 186 9.06 -63.12 -38.23
N GLU A 187 8.46 -62.26 -39.06
CA GLU A 187 7.00 -62.16 -39.25
C GLU A 187 6.67 -61.32 -40.51
N GLU A 188 6.95 -61.91 -41.68
CA GLU A 188 6.64 -61.33 -43.00
C GLU A 188 5.10 -61.22 -43.18
N GLU A 189 4.56 -60.00 -43.22
CA GLU A 189 3.33 -59.58 -43.96
C GLU A 189 2.93 -58.12 -43.65
N GLY A 190 3.42 -57.53 -42.55
CA GLY A 190 3.19 -56.10 -42.21
C GLY A 190 4.33 -55.14 -42.57
N GLU A 191 5.53 -55.65 -42.82
CA GLU A 191 6.76 -54.85 -42.94
C GLU A 191 6.83 -54.03 -44.26
N GLU A 192 6.10 -54.41 -45.31
CA GLU A 192 6.14 -53.72 -46.61
C GLU A 192 5.48 -52.33 -46.60
N GLU A 193 4.50 -52.08 -45.73
CA GLU A 193 3.89 -50.74 -45.58
C GLU A 193 4.79 -49.84 -44.70
N GLU A 194 5.34 -50.35 -43.59
CA GLU A 194 6.29 -49.61 -42.74
C GLU A 194 7.60 -49.27 -43.49
N GLU A 195 8.14 -50.18 -44.32
CA GLU A 195 9.32 -49.87 -45.17
C GLU A 195 9.05 -48.77 -46.22
N GLN A 196 7.81 -48.65 -46.71
CA GLN A 196 7.41 -47.60 -47.65
C GLN A 196 7.28 -46.23 -46.96
N GLU A 197 6.66 -46.17 -45.78
CA GLU A 197 6.61 -44.93 -44.99
C GLU A 197 8.02 -44.47 -44.56
N GLU A 198 8.93 -45.39 -44.19
CA GLU A 198 10.34 -45.05 -43.93
C GLU A 198 11.09 -44.55 -45.19
N GLU A 199 10.77 -45.05 -46.38
CA GLU A 199 11.41 -44.60 -47.62
C GLU A 199 10.91 -43.22 -48.07
N GLU A 200 9.61 -42.94 -47.98
CA GLU A 200 9.07 -41.60 -48.24
C GLU A 200 9.60 -40.58 -47.22
N ALA A 201 9.65 -40.92 -45.94
CA ALA A 201 10.21 -40.07 -44.89
C ALA A 201 11.70 -39.77 -45.12
N PHE A 202 12.50 -40.77 -45.51
CA PHE A 202 13.91 -40.59 -45.86
C PHE A 202 14.12 -39.69 -47.09
N ILE A 203 13.26 -39.82 -48.11
CA ILE A 203 13.30 -38.95 -49.30
C ILE A 203 12.97 -37.50 -48.92
N ALA A 204 11.98 -37.28 -48.04
CA ALA A 204 11.63 -35.95 -47.53
C ALA A 204 12.74 -35.33 -46.65
N GLU A 205 13.36 -36.12 -45.75
CA GLU A 205 14.50 -35.68 -44.92
C GLU A 205 15.70 -35.27 -45.80
N MET A 206 16.02 -36.08 -46.82
CA MET A 206 17.11 -35.81 -47.76
C MET A 206 16.84 -34.57 -48.64
N GLN A 207 15.58 -34.35 -49.05
CA GLN A 207 15.18 -33.14 -49.79
C GLN A 207 15.29 -31.88 -48.91
N MET A 208 14.77 -31.92 -47.68
CA MET A 208 14.91 -30.78 -46.76
C MET A 208 16.38 -30.50 -46.42
N ALA A 209 17.20 -31.53 -46.17
CA ALA A 209 18.63 -31.34 -45.96
C ALA A 209 19.32 -30.65 -47.15
N ALA A 210 18.99 -31.03 -48.39
CA ALA A 210 19.52 -30.41 -49.61
C ALA A 210 19.07 -28.95 -49.80
N GLU A 211 17.82 -28.61 -49.49
CA GLU A 211 17.32 -27.23 -49.54
C GLU A 211 17.96 -26.35 -48.46
N ILE A 212 18.03 -26.87 -47.23
CA ILE A 212 18.60 -26.16 -46.05
C ILE A 212 20.10 -25.95 -46.21
N LEU A 213 20.83 -26.90 -46.79
CA LEU A 213 22.30 -26.88 -46.99
C LEU A 213 22.82 -25.58 -47.62
N HIS A 214 22.06 -24.98 -48.56
CA HIS A 214 22.43 -23.71 -49.20
C HIS A 214 22.35 -22.48 -48.29
N HIS A 215 21.75 -22.61 -47.12
CA HIS A 215 21.59 -21.56 -46.11
C HIS A 215 22.35 -21.83 -44.81
N LEU A 216 23.12 -22.92 -44.74
CA LEU A 216 23.92 -23.30 -43.58
C LEU A 216 25.32 -22.68 -43.58
N VAL A 217 25.71 -22.12 -42.42
CA VAL A 217 27.03 -21.56 -42.15
C VAL A 217 27.58 -22.14 -40.85
N GLN A 218 28.90 -22.35 -40.78
CA GLN A 218 29.60 -22.72 -39.54
C GLN A 218 30.00 -21.45 -38.79
N ARG A 219 29.71 -21.37 -37.48
CA ARG A 219 30.08 -20.19 -36.67
C ARG A 219 31.59 -20.22 -36.37
N PRO A 220 32.24 -19.08 -36.10
CA PRO A 220 33.67 -19.06 -35.73
C PRO A 220 33.99 -19.87 -34.47
N GLU A 221 33.05 -19.95 -33.52
CA GLU A 221 33.13 -20.78 -32.32
C GLU A 221 33.02 -22.30 -32.61
N ASP A 222 32.43 -22.69 -33.75
CA ASP A 222 32.26 -24.10 -34.14
C ASP A 222 33.51 -24.70 -34.81
N TYR A 223 34.60 -23.96 -35.01
CA TYR A 223 35.83 -24.51 -35.60
C TYR A 223 36.56 -25.42 -34.60
N LEU A 224 37.01 -26.59 -35.06
CA LEU A 224 37.67 -27.62 -34.22
C LEU A 224 38.76 -27.06 -33.32
N GLU A 225 39.65 -26.22 -33.84
CA GLU A 225 40.73 -25.58 -33.09
C GLU A 225 40.20 -24.74 -31.91
N ASN A 226 39.13 -23.98 -32.12
CA ASN A 226 38.50 -23.16 -31.08
C ASN A 226 37.77 -24.03 -30.04
N VAL A 227 37.11 -25.10 -30.49
CA VAL A 227 36.44 -26.07 -29.61
C VAL A 227 37.44 -26.82 -28.72
N GLU A 228 38.57 -27.26 -29.28
CA GLU A 228 39.65 -27.89 -28.53
C GLU A 228 40.26 -26.94 -27.49
N ASN A 229 40.51 -25.68 -27.85
CA ASN A 229 40.96 -24.64 -26.93
C ASN A 229 39.96 -24.39 -25.78
N ILE A 230 38.65 -24.33 -26.07
CA ILE A 230 37.59 -24.17 -25.05
C ILE A 230 37.53 -25.37 -24.09
N ILE A 231 37.65 -26.59 -24.62
CA ILE A 231 37.67 -27.82 -23.80
C ILE A 231 38.95 -27.91 -22.96
N GLN A 232 40.10 -27.46 -23.47
CA GLN A 232 41.33 -27.37 -22.69
C GLN A 232 41.18 -26.35 -21.54
N LEU A 233 40.70 -25.15 -21.83
CA LEU A 233 40.48 -24.12 -20.80
C LEU A 233 39.54 -24.62 -19.69
N TYR A 234 38.43 -25.27 -20.05
CA TYR A 234 37.50 -25.90 -19.10
C TYR A 234 38.18 -26.93 -18.18
N LYS A 235 39.12 -27.73 -18.71
CA LYS A 235 39.87 -28.71 -17.90
C LYS A 235 40.85 -28.04 -16.94
N GLU A 236 41.48 -26.95 -17.36
CA GLU A 236 42.50 -26.27 -16.59
C GLU A 236 41.91 -25.40 -15.47
N THR A 237 40.78 -24.71 -15.70
CA THR A 237 40.15 -23.81 -14.71
C THR A 237 38.99 -24.45 -13.94
N ILE A 238 38.04 -25.08 -14.62
CA ILE A 238 36.75 -25.49 -14.04
C ILE A 238 36.78 -26.91 -13.49
N LEU A 239 37.32 -27.88 -14.24
CA LEU A 239 37.17 -29.30 -13.92
C LEU A 239 37.67 -29.67 -12.52
N ASN A 240 38.86 -29.18 -12.13
CA ASN A 240 39.44 -29.44 -10.80
C ASN A 240 38.51 -28.95 -9.68
N CYS A 241 37.97 -27.73 -9.82
CA CYS A 241 37.05 -27.14 -8.86
C CYS A 241 35.72 -27.91 -8.76
N LEU A 242 35.24 -28.47 -9.87
CA LEU A 242 34.04 -29.31 -9.90
C LEU A 242 34.26 -30.70 -9.31
N GLU A 243 35.44 -31.30 -9.52
CA GLU A 243 35.79 -32.59 -8.91
C GLU A 243 35.86 -32.48 -7.37
N GLU A 244 36.37 -31.37 -6.82
CA GLU A 244 36.29 -31.08 -5.38
C GLU A 244 34.84 -30.96 -4.89
N VAL A 245 33.98 -30.20 -5.58
CA VAL A 245 32.55 -30.05 -5.23
C VAL A 245 31.81 -31.40 -5.30
N MET A 246 32.10 -32.24 -6.29
CA MET A 246 31.52 -33.58 -6.41
C MET A 246 32.02 -34.53 -5.32
N ALA A 247 33.29 -34.43 -4.91
CA ALA A 247 33.87 -35.26 -3.86
C ALA A 247 33.40 -34.88 -2.44
N GLU A 248 33.07 -33.61 -2.21
CA GLU A 248 32.40 -33.15 -0.98
C GLU A 248 30.93 -33.60 -0.88
N HIS A 249 30.27 -33.88 -2.02
CA HIS A 249 28.84 -34.18 -2.08
C HIS A 249 28.51 -35.62 -1.67
N ASN A 250 27.27 -35.86 -1.22
CA ASN A 250 26.81 -37.22 -0.94
C ASN A 250 26.68 -38.02 -2.26
N PRO A 251 27.39 -39.15 -2.44
CA PRO A 251 27.37 -39.94 -3.68
C PRO A 251 26.01 -40.59 -3.99
N GLN A 252 25.10 -40.71 -3.03
CA GLN A 252 23.72 -41.16 -3.28
C GLN A 252 22.95 -40.16 -4.16
N PHE A 253 23.23 -38.86 -3.98
CA PHE A 253 22.61 -37.76 -4.70
C PHE A 253 23.50 -37.20 -5.81
N LEU A 254 24.58 -37.91 -6.15
CA LEU A 254 25.35 -37.70 -7.37
C LEU A 254 24.79 -38.62 -8.46
N ILE A 255 24.50 -38.04 -9.63
CA ILE A 255 24.01 -38.74 -10.82
C ILE A 255 25.00 -38.51 -11.94
N GLU A 256 25.75 -39.55 -12.32
CA GLU A 256 26.67 -39.49 -13.45
C GLU A 256 25.98 -40.06 -14.69
N LEU A 257 26.02 -39.30 -15.79
CA LEU A 257 25.34 -39.60 -17.04
C LEU A 257 26.35 -39.70 -18.19
N ASP A 258 26.10 -40.60 -19.13
CA ASP A 258 26.86 -40.72 -20.38
C ASP A 258 26.20 -39.88 -21.48
N GLY A 259 26.79 -38.72 -21.76
CA GLY A 259 26.34 -37.78 -22.79
C GLY A 259 26.44 -38.30 -24.23
N ASN A 260 26.85 -39.56 -24.46
CA ASN A 260 26.73 -40.23 -25.75
C ASN A 260 25.38 -40.91 -26.00
N LYS A 261 24.50 -40.98 -24.98
CA LYS A 261 23.13 -41.49 -25.10
C LYS A 261 22.16 -40.45 -25.67
N PRO A 262 21.06 -40.88 -26.32
CA PRO A 262 20.00 -39.97 -26.73
C PRO A 262 19.31 -39.32 -25.51
N PRO A 263 18.75 -38.10 -25.64
CA PRO A 263 18.21 -37.35 -24.51
C PRO A 263 17.07 -38.04 -23.76
N GLU A 264 16.27 -38.86 -24.45
CA GLU A 264 15.19 -39.65 -23.85
C GLU A 264 15.72 -40.74 -22.92
N GLU A 265 16.82 -41.41 -23.29
CA GLU A 265 17.51 -42.37 -22.41
C GLU A 265 18.12 -41.66 -21.19
N LEU A 266 18.70 -40.47 -21.38
CA LEU A 266 19.23 -39.66 -20.29
C LEU A 266 18.14 -39.23 -19.32
N PHE A 267 17.02 -38.71 -19.84
CA PHE A 267 15.85 -38.34 -19.07
C PHE A 267 15.28 -39.54 -18.30
N MET A 268 15.11 -40.69 -18.95
CA MET A 268 14.65 -41.92 -18.28
C MET A 268 15.61 -42.39 -17.19
N THR A 269 16.92 -42.35 -17.43
CA THR A 269 17.96 -42.71 -16.44
C THR A 269 17.88 -41.80 -15.21
N VAL A 270 17.73 -40.49 -15.40
CA VAL A 270 17.53 -39.51 -14.31
C VAL A 270 16.21 -39.81 -13.58
N ILE A 271 15.09 -39.89 -14.29
CA ILE A 271 13.76 -40.11 -13.73
C ILE A 271 13.67 -41.42 -12.95
N GLU A 272 14.34 -42.49 -13.39
CA GLU A 272 14.43 -43.73 -12.60
C GLU A 272 15.23 -43.55 -11.32
N ARG A 273 16.42 -42.93 -11.38
CA ARG A 273 17.22 -42.67 -10.16
C ARG A 273 16.49 -41.75 -9.18
N LEU A 274 15.72 -40.78 -9.67
CA LEU A 274 14.85 -39.91 -8.87
C LEU A 274 13.59 -40.62 -8.29
N LYS A 275 13.19 -41.80 -8.79
CA LYS A 275 12.13 -42.62 -8.15
C LYS A 275 12.64 -43.34 -6.90
N TYR A 276 13.92 -43.69 -6.83
CA TYR A 276 14.54 -44.40 -5.70
C TYR A 276 15.06 -43.45 -4.61
N LEU A 277 15.32 -42.19 -4.94
CA LEU A 277 15.56 -41.14 -3.96
C LEU A 277 14.19 -40.66 -3.41
N ASN A 278 14.00 -40.72 -2.08
CA ASN A 278 12.74 -40.35 -1.40
C ASN A 278 12.53 -38.82 -1.34
N LEU A 279 12.48 -38.19 -2.51
CA LEU A 279 12.41 -36.73 -2.69
C LEU A 279 10.97 -36.23 -2.56
N LYS A 280 10.74 -35.25 -1.68
CA LYS A 280 9.46 -34.53 -1.62
C LYS A 280 9.31 -33.66 -2.87
N ARG A 281 8.50 -34.10 -3.84
CA ARG A 281 8.15 -33.30 -5.03
C ARG A 281 7.46 -32.00 -4.62
N ALA A 282 7.75 -30.90 -5.31
CA ALA A 282 6.99 -29.66 -5.14
C ALA A 282 5.51 -29.87 -5.51
N ALA A 283 4.60 -29.26 -4.76
CA ALA A 283 3.16 -29.44 -4.94
C ALA A 283 2.61 -28.33 -5.86
N VAL A 284 2.35 -28.65 -7.12
CA VAL A 284 1.84 -27.67 -8.10
C VAL A 284 0.42 -27.25 -7.73
N VAL A 285 0.22 -25.94 -7.51
CA VAL A 285 -1.11 -25.34 -7.34
C VAL A 285 -1.87 -25.46 -8.65
N THR A 286 -3.06 -26.07 -8.64
CA THR A 286 -3.84 -26.34 -9.85
C THR A 286 -5.12 -25.49 -9.86
N LYS A 287 -5.29 -24.61 -10.86
CA LYS A 287 -6.52 -23.83 -11.06
C LYS A 287 -7.69 -24.76 -11.41
N LEU A 288 -8.75 -24.73 -10.61
CA LEU A 288 -9.88 -25.67 -10.74
C LEU A 288 -10.72 -25.36 -11.97
N GLN A 289 -11.23 -24.14 -12.09
CA GLN A 289 -12.10 -23.74 -13.19
C GLN A 289 -11.30 -23.41 -14.47
N SER A 290 -11.90 -23.70 -15.62
CA SER A 290 -11.42 -23.40 -16.97
C SER A 290 -12.15 -22.17 -17.51
N SER A 291 -11.54 -21.39 -18.42
CA SER A 291 -12.23 -20.26 -19.10
C SER A 291 -13.34 -20.68 -20.08
N GLU A 292 -13.60 -21.98 -20.19
CA GLU A 292 -14.64 -22.60 -21.02
C GLU A 292 -15.87 -23.00 -20.19
N GLU A 293 -15.76 -22.97 -18.86
CA GLU A 293 -16.80 -23.39 -17.92
C GLU A 293 -17.30 -22.17 -17.15
N GLU A 294 -18.21 -21.41 -17.77
CA GLU A 294 -18.98 -20.36 -17.10
C GLU A 294 -19.83 -20.98 -15.99
N MET A 295 -19.45 -20.72 -14.73
CA MET A 295 -20.31 -21.02 -13.60
C MET A 295 -21.37 -19.91 -13.48
N ASN A 296 -22.64 -20.31 -13.35
CA ASN A 296 -23.67 -19.40 -12.85
C ASN A 296 -23.27 -18.84 -11.48
N ASP A 297 -23.79 -17.67 -11.10
CA ASP A 297 -23.64 -17.12 -9.75
C ASP A 297 -24.31 -18.03 -8.68
N ILE A 298 -23.58 -19.06 -8.24
CA ILE A 298 -24.00 -19.95 -7.15
C ILE A 298 -23.90 -19.16 -5.83
N THR A 299 -25.01 -18.57 -5.41
CA THR A 299 -25.09 -17.70 -4.23
C THR A 299 -24.83 -18.45 -2.91
N GLU A 300 -25.02 -19.77 -2.87
CA GLU A 300 -24.78 -20.58 -1.69
C GLU A 300 -23.37 -21.19 -1.66
N THR A 301 -22.56 -20.75 -0.69
CA THR A 301 -21.17 -21.21 -0.48
C THR A 301 -21.04 -22.72 -0.37
N ASP A 302 -22.05 -23.41 0.16
CA ASP A 302 -22.06 -24.87 0.29
C ASP A 302 -22.13 -25.59 -1.08
N GLU A 303 -22.96 -25.08 -1.99
CA GLU A 303 -23.11 -25.58 -3.36
C GLU A 303 -21.86 -25.30 -4.21
N LEU A 304 -21.29 -24.10 -4.09
CA LEU A 304 -20.03 -23.71 -4.73
C LEU A 304 -18.89 -24.68 -4.37
N PHE A 305 -18.74 -25.04 -3.08
CA PHE A 305 -17.75 -26.04 -2.71
C PHE A 305 -18.11 -27.46 -3.15
N HIS A 306 -19.39 -27.78 -3.36
CA HIS A 306 -19.78 -29.09 -3.91
C HIS A 306 -19.38 -29.21 -5.39
N THR A 307 -19.62 -28.18 -6.22
CA THR A 307 -19.17 -28.16 -7.62
C THR A 307 -17.64 -28.10 -7.72
N LEU A 308 -16.97 -27.21 -6.99
CA LEU A 308 -15.50 -27.12 -6.95
C LEU A 308 -14.83 -28.43 -6.48
N SER A 309 -15.50 -29.25 -5.66
CA SER A 309 -15.00 -30.58 -5.27
C SER A 309 -14.96 -31.62 -6.41
N ALA A 310 -15.65 -31.35 -7.52
CA ALA A 310 -15.85 -32.28 -8.64
C ALA A 310 -14.95 -32.01 -9.87
N TYR A 311 -14.36 -30.82 -10.00
CA TYR A 311 -13.49 -30.46 -11.14
C TYR A 311 -12.07 -31.01 -11.01
N LYS A 312 -11.44 -31.33 -12.16
CA LYS A 312 -10.01 -31.69 -12.31
C LYS A 312 -9.50 -32.70 -11.26
N LEU A 313 -10.24 -33.78 -11.06
CA LEU A 313 -9.96 -34.82 -10.07
C LEU A 313 -8.61 -35.51 -10.35
N ILE A 314 -7.73 -35.60 -9.34
CA ILE A 314 -6.44 -36.33 -9.44
C ILE A 314 -6.64 -37.81 -9.77
N ALA A 315 -7.71 -38.40 -9.22
CA ALA A 315 -8.03 -39.82 -9.38
C ALA A 315 -9.56 -40.04 -9.35
N PRO A 316 -10.06 -41.15 -9.92
CA PRO A 316 -11.48 -41.49 -9.84
C PRO A 316 -12.00 -41.48 -8.39
N ARG A 317 -13.05 -40.69 -8.13
CA ARG A 317 -13.66 -40.44 -6.81
C ARG A 317 -12.84 -39.58 -5.82
N TYR A 318 -11.64 -39.11 -6.15
CA TYR A 318 -10.88 -38.19 -5.29
C TYR A 318 -11.49 -36.78 -5.36
N ARG A 319 -12.38 -36.43 -4.44
CA ARG A 319 -12.95 -35.08 -4.32
C ARG A 319 -12.07 -34.16 -3.48
N TRP A 320 -11.92 -32.91 -3.92
CA TRP A 320 -11.22 -31.88 -3.15
C TRP A 320 -11.98 -31.52 -1.86
N ARG A 321 -11.23 -31.22 -0.79
CA ARG A 321 -11.77 -30.84 0.52
C ARG A 321 -11.81 -29.31 0.68
N ARG A 322 -12.64 -28.80 1.58
CA ARG A 322 -12.65 -27.36 1.92
C ARG A 322 -11.42 -27.00 2.75
N SER A 323 -10.79 -25.87 2.47
CA SER A 323 -9.69 -25.34 3.30
C SER A 323 -10.22 -24.62 4.55
N LYS A 324 -9.31 -24.32 5.49
CA LYS A 324 -9.64 -23.61 6.75
C LYS A 324 -10.08 -22.16 6.56
N TRP A 325 -9.81 -21.58 5.40
CA TRP A 325 -10.22 -20.22 5.02
C TRP A 325 -11.63 -20.18 4.41
N GLY A 326 -12.19 -21.33 4.04
CA GLY A 326 -13.48 -21.42 3.37
C GLY A 326 -13.49 -20.55 2.12
N HIS A 327 -14.48 -19.65 2.03
CA HIS A 327 -14.65 -18.71 0.92
C HIS A 327 -13.77 -17.44 1.02
N THR A 328 -13.01 -17.24 2.11
CA THR A 328 -12.17 -16.04 2.27
C THR A 328 -10.82 -16.20 1.59
N CYS A 329 -10.33 -15.12 0.97
CA CYS A 329 -9.05 -15.11 0.26
C CYS A 329 -7.87 -15.10 1.26
N PRO A 330 -7.04 -16.17 1.35
CA PRO A 330 -5.91 -16.23 2.28
C PRO A 330 -4.83 -15.17 2.04
N VAL A 331 -4.71 -14.68 0.79
CA VAL A 331 -3.74 -13.63 0.42
C VAL A 331 -4.19 -12.28 0.97
N ALA A 332 -5.40 -11.84 0.65
CA ALA A 332 -5.98 -10.60 1.17
C ALA A 332 -6.06 -10.61 2.70
N LEU A 333 -6.36 -11.76 3.31
CA LEU A 333 -6.41 -11.90 4.77
C LEU A 333 -5.04 -11.65 5.42
N LYS A 334 -3.93 -12.01 4.75
CA LYS A 334 -2.58 -11.72 5.21
C LYS A 334 -2.22 -10.23 5.14
N GLU A 335 -2.74 -9.53 4.14
CA GLU A 335 -2.61 -8.08 4.02
C GLU A 335 -3.49 -7.33 5.02
N GLY A 336 -4.51 -7.98 5.59
CA GLY A 336 -5.44 -7.40 6.56
C GLY A 336 -6.78 -6.97 5.97
N ASN A 337 -7.24 -7.65 4.92
CA ASN A 337 -8.53 -7.41 4.26
C ASN A 337 -9.36 -8.69 4.14
N ILE A 338 -10.63 -8.65 4.55
CA ILE A 338 -11.54 -9.82 4.46
C ILE A 338 -12.33 -9.74 3.15
N TYR A 339 -11.73 -10.23 2.06
CA TYR A 339 -12.43 -10.41 0.79
C TYR A 339 -12.85 -11.85 0.59
N SER A 340 -14.07 -12.04 0.09
CA SER A 340 -14.50 -13.31 -0.50
C SER A 340 -13.70 -13.58 -1.78
N GLY A 341 -13.38 -14.84 -2.02
CA GLY A 341 -12.89 -15.27 -3.32
C GLY A 341 -13.98 -15.30 -4.38
N LEU A 342 -13.57 -15.47 -5.63
CA LEU A 342 -14.44 -15.71 -6.78
C LEU A 342 -14.26 -17.16 -7.29
N PRO A 343 -15.29 -17.77 -7.91
CA PRO A 343 -15.17 -19.10 -8.51
C PRO A 343 -14.01 -19.15 -9.50
N ASP A 344 -13.93 -18.15 -10.40
CA ASP A 344 -12.97 -18.08 -11.50
C ASP A 344 -11.48 -18.03 -11.08
N PHE A 345 -11.21 -17.72 -9.81
CA PHE A 345 -9.86 -17.71 -9.23
C PHE A 345 -9.63 -18.83 -8.20
N SER A 346 -10.53 -19.81 -8.13
CA SER A 346 -10.42 -20.94 -7.20
C SER A 346 -9.36 -21.95 -7.63
N VAL A 347 -8.51 -22.31 -6.68
CA VAL A 347 -7.38 -23.24 -6.87
C VAL A 347 -7.44 -24.41 -5.90
N SER A 348 -6.79 -25.50 -6.29
CA SER A 348 -6.56 -26.67 -5.46
C SER A 348 -5.08 -26.80 -5.11
N PHE A 349 -4.79 -27.07 -3.84
CA PHE A 349 -3.45 -27.26 -3.33
C PHE A 349 -3.49 -28.18 -2.10
N LEU A 350 -2.60 -29.19 -2.04
CA LEU A 350 -2.57 -30.23 -0.99
C LEU A 350 -3.96 -30.82 -0.66
N GLY A 351 -4.75 -31.14 -1.69
CA GLY A 351 -6.09 -31.73 -1.52
C GLY A 351 -7.20 -30.77 -1.06
N LYS A 352 -6.87 -29.49 -0.81
CA LYS A 352 -7.79 -28.46 -0.29
C LYS A 352 -8.09 -27.37 -1.34
N ILE A 353 -9.33 -26.87 -1.34
CA ILE A 353 -9.83 -25.78 -2.20
C ILE A 353 -9.58 -24.43 -1.53
N TYR A 354 -9.03 -23.48 -2.28
CA TYR A 354 -8.82 -22.08 -1.87
C TYR A 354 -9.46 -21.15 -2.91
N CYS A 355 -10.35 -20.28 -2.46
CA CYS A 355 -10.97 -19.25 -3.30
C CYS A 355 -10.17 -17.94 -3.16
N LEU A 356 -9.86 -17.28 -4.28
CA LEU A 356 -9.01 -16.07 -4.32
C LEU A 356 -9.79 -14.90 -4.93
N SER A 357 -9.50 -13.67 -4.51
CA SER A 357 -10.36 -12.50 -4.75
C SER A 357 -10.07 -11.76 -6.06
N SER A 358 -8.84 -11.86 -6.58
CA SER A 358 -8.39 -11.22 -7.83
C SER A 358 -7.32 -12.05 -8.53
N GLU A 359 -7.07 -11.75 -9.81
CA GLU A 359 -5.98 -12.37 -10.58
C GLU A 359 -4.58 -12.11 -9.96
N GLU A 360 -4.40 -11.00 -9.25
CA GLU A 360 -3.16 -10.68 -8.51
C GLU A 360 -2.98 -11.60 -7.29
N THR A 361 -4.06 -11.83 -6.53
CA THR A 361 -4.05 -12.82 -5.44
C THR A 361 -3.90 -14.25 -5.95
N LEU A 362 -4.39 -14.54 -7.17
CA LEU A 362 -4.13 -15.81 -7.86
C LEU A 362 -2.64 -15.96 -8.20
N LYS A 363 -2.05 -14.98 -8.91
CA LYS A 363 -0.62 -15.00 -9.27
C LYS A 363 0.27 -15.18 -8.05
N THR A 364 0.12 -14.34 -7.03
CA THR A 364 0.94 -14.41 -5.80
C THR A 364 0.82 -15.75 -5.06
N PHE A 365 -0.37 -16.36 -5.02
CA PHE A 365 -0.56 -17.71 -4.43
C PHE A 365 0.01 -18.83 -5.32
N LEU A 366 -0.05 -18.71 -6.64
CA LEU A 366 0.59 -19.63 -7.59
C LEU A 366 2.12 -19.61 -7.46
N LEU A 367 2.73 -18.43 -7.29
CA LEU A 367 4.19 -18.31 -7.11
C LEU A 367 4.67 -19.00 -5.83
N ASN A 368 4.02 -18.74 -4.68
CA ASN A 368 4.32 -19.44 -3.44
C ASN A 368 3.14 -19.42 -2.44
N PRO A 369 2.45 -20.55 -2.21
CA PRO A 369 1.37 -20.63 -1.22
C PRO A 369 1.87 -20.69 0.23
N ARG A 370 3.13 -21.09 0.48
CA ARG A 370 3.66 -21.36 1.83
C ARG A 370 3.52 -20.18 2.81
N PRO A 371 3.82 -18.91 2.43
CA PRO A 371 3.73 -17.77 3.34
C PRO A 371 2.30 -17.40 3.77
N PHE A 372 1.26 -18.02 3.22
CA PHE A 372 -0.15 -17.81 3.59
C PHE A 372 -0.71 -18.96 4.44
N LEU A 373 -0.04 -20.12 4.42
CA LEU A 373 -0.48 -21.35 5.07
C LEU A 373 0.35 -21.70 6.32
N LEU A 374 1.58 -21.22 6.40
CA LEU A 374 2.49 -21.40 7.55
C LEU A 374 2.25 -20.36 8.66
N PRO A 375 2.65 -20.65 9.92
CA PRO A 375 2.67 -19.66 11.00
C PRO A 375 3.70 -18.54 10.75
N PRO A 376 3.39 -17.26 11.07
CA PRO A 376 2.11 -16.76 11.56
C PRO A 376 1.04 -16.80 10.45
N MET A 377 -0.02 -17.57 10.70
CA MET A 377 -1.16 -17.67 9.78
C MET A 377 -1.86 -16.30 9.72
N PRO A 378 -2.46 -15.94 8.57
CA PRO A 378 -3.20 -14.68 8.44
C PRO A 378 -4.32 -14.61 9.48
N ILE A 379 -4.14 -13.72 10.47
CA ILE A 379 -5.10 -13.47 11.54
C ILE A 379 -6.20 -12.56 10.97
N PRO A 380 -7.49 -12.80 11.27
CA PRO A 380 -8.54 -11.87 10.87
C PRO A 380 -8.22 -10.43 11.31
N PRO A 381 -8.21 -9.46 10.38
CA PRO A 381 -7.92 -8.07 10.72
C PRO A 381 -8.91 -7.55 11.74
N CYS A 382 -8.41 -6.91 12.79
CA CYS A 382 -9.27 -6.08 13.63
C CYS A 382 -9.51 -4.75 12.92
N LYS A 383 -10.70 -4.58 12.35
CA LYS A 383 -11.31 -3.28 12.04
C LYS A 383 -12.67 -3.27 12.73
N ILE A 384 -12.68 -2.95 14.02
CA ILE A 384 -13.86 -3.16 14.87
C ILE A 384 -14.39 -1.82 15.40
N PHE A 385 -15.67 -1.53 15.17
CA PHE A 385 -16.36 -0.41 15.81
C PHE A 385 -17.18 -0.89 17.02
N ILE A 386 -17.07 -0.21 18.17
CA ILE A 386 -17.75 -0.61 19.42
C ILE A 386 -18.70 0.49 19.92
N PHE A 387 -20.00 0.20 19.87
CA PHE A 387 -21.11 1.09 20.18
C PHE A 387 -21.90 0.69 21.43
N GLY A 388 -22.88 1.52 21.78
CA GLY A 388 -23.76 1.35 22.93
C GLY A 388 -23.82 2.58 23.84
N PRO A 389 -24.54 2.50 24.98
CA PRO A 389 -24.65 3.58 25.94
C PRO A 389 -23.38 3.72 26.79
N GLN A 390 -23.24 4.85 27.49
CA GLN A 390 -22.21 5.04 28.51
C GLN A 390 -22.36 3.99 29.64
N TYR A 391 -21.26 3.66 30.32
CA TYR A 391 -21.21 2.71 31.46
C TYR A 391 -21.61 1.24 31.18
N SER A 392 -21.80 0.90 29.89
CA SER A 392 -21.98 -0.48 29.40
C SER A 392 -20.70 -1.34 29.46
N GLY A 393 -19.53 -0.72 29.61
CA GLY A 393 -18.23 -1.42 29.67
C GLY A 393 -17.46 -1.47 28.36
N LYS A 394 -17.89 -0.74 27.31
CA LYS A 394 -17.22 -0.72 25.99
C LYS A 394 -15.70 -0.62 26.05
N THR A 395 -15.15 0.32 26.81
CA THR A 395 -13.70 0.57 26.84
C THR A 395 -12.94 -0.64 27.37
N THR A 396 -13.45 -1.29 28.41
CA THR A 396 -12.92 -2.57 28.90
C THR A 396 -13.01 -3.65 27.83
N LEU A 397 -14.12 -3.74 27.09
CA LEU A 397 -14.27 -4.66 25.95
C LEU A 397 -13.23 -4.36 24.84
N SER A 398 -13.07 -3.10 24.45
CA SER A 398 -12.10 -2.64 23.44
C SER A 398 -10.68 -3.06 23.83
N HIS A 399 -10.26 -2.82 25.07
CA HIS A 399 -8.92 -3.21 25.53
C HIS A 399 -8.74 -4.74 25.63
N LEU A 400 -9.77 -5.51 26.00
CA LEU A 400 -9.70 -6.97 26.03
C LEU A 400 -9.59 -7.57 24.61
N ILE A 401 -10.36 -7.07 23.65
CA ILE A 401 -10.29 -7.49 22.24
C ILE A 401 -8.95 -7.07 21.63
N ALA A 402 -8.51 -5.83 21.90
CA ALA A 402 -7.19 -5.34 21.48
C ALA A 402 -6.04 -6.21 21.99
N ASN A 403 -6.08 -6.62 23.26
CA ASN A 403 -5.06 -7.50 23.84
C ASN A 403 -5.07 -8.91 23.20
N TYR A 404 -6.23 -9.45 22.85
CA TYR A 404 -6.36 -10.77 22.23
C TYR A 404 -5.85 -10.78 20.78
N TYR A 405 -6.24 -9.79 19.97
CA TYR A 405 -5.87 -9.69 18.55
C TYR A 405 -4.63 -8.82 18.27
N LYS A 406 -3.99 -8.26 19.31
CA LYS A 406 -2.84 -7.32 19.23
C LYS A 406 -3.14 -6.01 18.47
N GLY A 407 -4.37 -5.52 18.56
CA GLY A 407 -4.81 -4.26 17.96
C GLY A 407 -4.55 -3.02 18.82
N LYS A 408 -4.60 -1.83 18.23
CA LYS A 408 -4.56 -0.53 18.92
C LYS A 408 -5.99 -0.02 19.15
N VAL A 409 -6.33 0.38 20.37
CA VAL A 409 -7.63 1.04 20.64
C VAL A 409 -7.50 2.53 20.31
N ILE A 410 -8.44 3.04 19.51
CA ILE A 410 -8.59 4.46 19.20
C ILE A 410 -9.92 4.90 19.79
N ASP A 411 -9.92 5.88 20.68
CA ASP A 411 -11.16 6.50 21.16
C ASP A 411 -11.41 7.77 20.36
N TYR A 412 -12.50 7.78 19.58
CA TYR A 412 -12.89 8.93 18.75
C TYR A 412 -12.96 10.22 19.56
N THR A 413 -13.41 10.14 20.82
CA THR A 413 -13.62 11.31 21.68
C THR A 413 -12.33 11.90 22.25
N THR A 414 -11.25 11.13 22.33
CA THR A 414 -9.96 11.62 22.84
C THR A 414 -8.95 11.96 21.75
N VAL A 415 -9.17 11.52 20.50
CA VAL A 415 -8.23 11.75 19.39
C VAL A 415 -8.85 12.59 18.27
N VAL A 416 -10.01 12.21 17.73
CA VAL A 416 -10.61 12.89 16.56
C VAL A 416 -11.23 14.23 16.96
N GLN A 417 -11.92 14.29 18.10
CA GLN A 417 -12.56 15.54 18.56
C GLN A 417 -11.59 16.71 18.80
N PRO A 418 -10.50 16.59 19.60
CA PRO A 418 -9.61 17.73 19.85
C PRO A 418 -8.86 18.21 18.59
N ILE A 419 -8.54 17.33 17.65
CA ILE A 419 -7.93 17.71 16.36
C ILE A 419 -8.95 18.49 15.50
N PHE A 420 -10.20 18.04 15.47
CA PHE A 420 -11.28 18.76 14.78
C PHE A 420 -11.58 20.11 15.42
N ASP A 421 -11.63 20.20 16.75
CA ASP A 421 -11.87 21.46 17.45
C ASP A 421 -10.72 22.45 17.23
N ALA A 422 -9.45 22.03 17.30
CA ALA A 422 -8.31 22.88 16.95
C ALA A 422 -8.32 23.32 15.48
N ALA A 423 -8.71 22.44 14.55
CA ALA A 423 -8.88 22.80 13.14
C ALA A 423 -10.01 23.84 12.96
N ARG A 424 -11.13 23.70 13.69
CA ARG A 424 -12.25 24.64 13.70
C ARG A 424 -11.85 25.99 14.31
N GLU A 425 -11.07 26.00 15.39
CA GLU A 425 -10.48 27.21 15.97
C GLU A 425 -9.60 27.94 14.95
N SER A 426 -8.72 27.23 14.24
CA SER A 426 -7.89 27.85 13.19
C SER A 426 -8.69 28.42 12.00
N LEU A 427 -9.82 27.79 11.64
CA LEU A 427 -10.74 28.32 10.63
C LEU A 427 -11.44 29.59 11.13
N ILE A 428 -11.84 29.63 12.40
CA ILE A 428 -12.42 30.81 13.03
C ILE A 428 -11.38 31.95 13.07
N GLU A 429 -10.13 31.68 13.48
CA GLU A 429 -9.03 32.66 13.47
C GLU A 429 -8.77 33.24 12.07
N ASN A 430 -8.70 32.40 11.03
CA ASN A 430 -8.54 32.84 9.65
C ASN A 430 -9.73 33.69 9.18
N SER A 431 -10.97 33.27 9.48
CA SER A 431 -12.18 34.04 9.14
C SER A 431 -12.24 35.40 9.84
N ILE A 432 -11.72 35.48 11.07
CA ILE A 432 -11.58 36.74 11.81
C ILE A 432 -10.51 37.62 11.17
N ALA A 433 -9.37 37.06 10.75
CA ALA A 433 -8.35 37.80 10.02
C ALA A 433 -8.92 38.41 8.72
N GLU A 434 -9.54 37.60 7.86
CA GLU A 434 -10.20 38.06 6.64
C GLU A 434 -11.28 39.13 6.90
N ALA A 435 -12.09 38.95 7.95
CA ALA A 435 -13.08 39.94 8.37
C ALA A 435 -12.45 41.26 8.87
N THR A 436 -11.30 41.20 9.55
CA THR A 436 -10.57 42.42 9.97
C THR A 436 -10.01 43.17 8.77
N GLU A 437 -9.42 42.48 7.79
CA GLU A 437 -8.91 43.11 6.57
C GLU A 437 -10.03 43.73 5.73
N ALA A 438 -11.15 43.01 5.58
CA ALA A 438 -12.34 43.53 4.89
C ALA A 438 -12.94 44.76 5.61
N ALA A 439 -13.06 44.72 6.94
CA ALA A 439 -13.56 45.86 7.72
C ALA A 439 -12.61 47.07 7.67
N ILE A 440 -11.30 46.86 7.80
CA ILE A 440 -10.28 47.91 7.64
C ILE A 440 -10.35 48.54 6.25
N LYS A 441 -10.53 47.73 5.19
CA LYS A 441 -10.68 48.21 3.82
C LYS A 441 -11.95 49.06 3.65
N VAL A 442 -13.11 48.58 4.10
CA VAL A 442 -14.38 49.31 4.02
C VAL A 442 -14.33 50.62 4.82
N VAL A 443 -13.70 50.63 5.99
CA VAL A 443 -13.51 51.87 6.78
C VAL A 443 -12.57 52.85 6.07
N LYS A 444 -11.46 52.39 5.46
CA LYS A 444 -10.58 53.24 4.63
C LYS A 444 -11.32 53.83 3.43
N GLU A 445 -12.12 53.04 2.71
CA GLU A 445 -12.93 53.49 1.58
C GLU A 445 -14.01 54.51 2.00
N ASN A 446 -14.68 54.30 3.13
CA ASN A 446 -15.66 55.24 3.69
C ASN A 446 -15.02 56.56 4.15
N LEU A 447 -13.84 56.52 4.79
CA LEU A 447 -13.09 57.73 5.17
C LEU A 447 -12.62 58.53 3.95
N LEU A 448 -12.16 57.85 2.90
CA LEU A 448 -11.85 58.47 1.60
C LEU A 448 -13.09 59.13 0.99
N ALA A 449 -14.24 58.45 1.00
CA ALA A 449 -15.50 58.99 0.51
C ALA A 449 -15.98 60.22 1.32
N GLU A 450 -15.87 60.21 2.66
CA GLU A 450 -16.18 61.37 3.49
C GLU A 450 -15.26 62.56 3.22
N LEU A 451 -13.96 62.34 3.02
CA LEU A 451 -13.00 63.40 2.67
C LEU A 451 -13.31 64.01 1.30
N GLN A 452 -13.76 63.20 0.33
CA GLN A 452 -14.21 63.68 -0.97
C GLN A 452 -15.55 64.44 -0.87
N ALA A 453 -16.51 63.96 -0.08
CA ALA A 453 -17.79 64.62 0.15
C ALA A 453 -17.62 65.98 0.87
N LYS A 454 -16.77 66.05 1.90
CA LYS A 454 -16.44 67.30 2.61
C LYS A 454 -15.78 68.32 1.67
N ARG A 455 -14.97 67.89 0.69
CA ARG A 455 -14.44 68.76 -0.38
C ARG A 455 -15.50 69.26 -1.37
N GLN A 456 -16.65 68.61 -1.51
CA GLN A 456 -17.76 69.05 -2.37
C GLN A 456 -18.81 69.91 -1.61
N GLY A 457 -18.89 69.79 -0.27
CA GLY A 457 -19.86 70.50 0.56
C GLY A 457 -19.53 71.98 0.84
N GLU A 458 -18.26 72.39 0.82
CA GLU A 458 -17.85 73.76 1.16
C GLU A 458 -17.13 74.50 0.01
N PRO A 459 -17.85 75.29 -0.81
CA PRO A 459 -17.23 76.21 -1.78
C PRO A 459 -16.66 77.49 -1.12
N SER A 460 -16.23 77.44 0.15
CA SER A 460 -15.93 78.65 0.94
C SER A 460 -14.89 78.53 2.07
N PHE A 461 -13.93 77.58 2.04
CA PHE A 461 -12.82 77.56 3.03
C PHE A 461 -11.39 77.66 2.48
N LEU A 462 -11.18 77.60 1.16
CA LEU A 462 -9.84 77.73 0.56
C LEU A 462 -9.19 79.12 0.71
N ASN A 463 -9.94 80.14 1.14
CA ASN A 463 -9.47 81.53 1.21
C ASN A 463 -8.96 81.98 2.60
N VAL A 464 -8.96 81.10 3.61
CA VAL A 464 -8.62 81.47 5.01
C VAL A 464 -7.31 80.85 5.51
N HIS A 465 -6.92 79.67 5.01
CA HIS A 465 -5.71 78.99 5.51
C HIS A 465 -4.40 79.40 4.80
N PHE A 466 -4.45 79.76 3.51
CA PHE A 466 -3.26 80.20 2.75
C PHE A 466 -2.55 81.40 3.40
N ASN A 467 -3.32 82.37 3.90
CA ASN A 467 -2.78 83.57 4.56
C ASN A 467 -2.16 83.29 5.93
N ARG A 468 -2.30 82.09 6.51
CA ARG A 468 -1.81 81.77 7.87
C ARG A 468 -0.53 80.92 7.89
N LEU A 469 -0.14 80.35 6.76
CA LEU A 469 1.16 79.69 6.58
C LEU A 469 2.23 80.66 6.06
N ALA A 470 1.85 81.64 5.23
CA ALA A 470 2.74 82.70 4.76
C ALA A 470 3.44 83.43 5.93
N ASP A 471 2.67 83.84 6.95
CA ASP A 471 3.22 84.52 8.14
C ASP A 471 4.11 83.61 9.01
N LYS A 472 3.86 82.30 9.04
CA LYS A 472 4.63 81.35 9.86
C LYS A 472 5.99 80.99 9.24
N ILE A 473 6.07 80.89 7.92
CA ILE A 473 7.34 80.64 7.20
C ILE A 473 8.34 81.81 7.38
N SER A 474 7.84 83.01 7.69
CA SER A 474 8.65 84.20 7.98
C SER A 474 9.42 84.15 9.32
N TYR A 475 9.13 83.20 10.23
CA TYR A 475 9.68 83.23 11.60
C TYR A 475 10.40 81.96 12.10
N SER A 476 10.57 80.92 11.26
CA SER A 476 11.31 79.69 11.62
C SER A 476 12.72 79.59 11.05
N PHE A 477 13.13 80.49 10.14
CA PHE A 477 14.44 80.45 9.45
C PHE A 477 15.66 80.83 10.32
N VAL A 478 15.47 81.11 11.62
CA VAL A 478 16.51 81.73 12.49
C VAL A 478 16.85 80.88 13.74
N ALA A 479 16.17 79.74 13.97
CA ALA A 479 16.32 78.95 15.18
C ALA A 479 16.97 77.57 14.96
N ALA A 480 17.87 77.21 15.89
CA ALA A 480 18.36 75.84 16.13
C ALA A 480 19.17 75.12 15.03
N HIS A 481 20.18 75.79 14.47
CA HIS A 481 21.47 75.11 14.36
C HIS A 481 22.05 74.93 15.78
N ARG A 482 21.99 73.72 16.35
CA ARG A 482 22.98 73.13 17.30
C ARG A 482 22.50 71.79 17.89
N GLN A 483 23.36 70.77 17.73
CA GLN A 483 23.89 69.87 18.79
C GLN A 483 22.93 69.17 19.77
N GLU A 484 23.16 67.92 20.21
CA GLU A 484 23.95 66.75 19.74
C GLU A 484 23.83 65.72 20.88
N SER A 485 23.86 64.41 20.57
CA SER A 485 23.97 63.30 21.55
C SER A 485 22.78 63.15 22.54
N GLN A 486 22.51 61.99 23.16
CA GLN A 486 23.21 60.70 23.18
C GLN A 486 22.24 59.54 23.00
N THR A 487 22.60 58.55 22.18
CA THR A 487 22.46 57.12 22.52
C THR A 487 23.65 56.40 21.90
N SER A 488 24.31 55.53 22.66
CA SER A 488 25.53 54.85 22.26
C SER A 488 25.28 53.38 22.00
N THR A 489 25.99 52.82 21.02
CA THR A 489 26.31 51.38 20.86
C THR A 489 25.12 50.41 20.65
N SER A 490 25.24 49.35 19.85
CA SER A 490 26.42 48.78 19.17
C SER A 490 26.00 47.81 18.06
N LEU A 491 26.71 47.87 16.92
CA LEU A 491 27.30 46.75 16.14
C LEU A 491 26.40 45.56 15.70
N GLU A 492 26.52 44.98 14.52
CA GLU A 492 27.33 45.26 13.32
C GLU A 492 26.73 44.48 12.13
N ASP A 493 26.67 45.11 10.94
CA ASP A 493 27.30 44.72 9.67
C ASP A 493 27.18 43.26 9.10
N THR A 494 27.15 43.00 7.79
CA THR A 494 27.17 43.88 6.58
C THR A 494 26.62 43.18 5.32
N GLU A 495 26.28 44.01 4.32
CA GLU A 495 26.34 43.86 2.84
C GLU A 495 26.60 42.48 2.17
N GLU A 496 25.79 42.14 1.15
CA GLU A 496 26.10 42.36 -0.28
C GLU A 496 24.91 41.92 -1.18
N ALA A 497 24.78 42.25 -2.48
CA ALA A 497 25.04 43.50 -3.22
C ALA A 497 24.58 43.34 -4.71
N LYS A 498 24.26 44.47 -5.39
CA LYS A 498 24.26 44.66 -6.87
C LYS A 498 23.18 43.88 -7.69
N ARG A 499 22.80 44.25 -8.93
CA ARG A 499 22.54 45.57 -9.59
C ARG A 499 21.93 45.35 -10.99
N ASN A 500 21.40 46.43 -11.61
CA ASN A 500 20.96 46.58 -13.02
C ASN A 500 19.62 45.88 -13.35
N ASN A 501 18.52 46.53 -13.80
CA ASN A 501 18.23 47.86 -14.38
C ASN A 501 18.47 48.00 -15.92
N ASN A 502 17.49 48.64 -16.59
CA ASN A 502 17.54 49.33 -17.90
C ASN A 502 17.53 48.47 -19.21
N ASN A 503 17.02 48.95 -20.37
CA ASN A 503 16.47 50.28 -20.72
C ASN A 503 15.57 50.28 -21.98
N HIS A 504 14.67 51.29 -22.11
CA HIS A 504 14.34 52.08 -23.34
C HIS A 504 13.13 53.01 -23.03
N VAL A 505 13.11 54.35 -23.14
CA VAL A 505 13.91 55.40 -23.85
C VAL A 505 13.65 55.37 -25.37
N SER A 506 13.21 56.41 -26.09
CA SER A 506 13.59 57.86 -26.15
C SER A 506 12.52 58.66 -26.97
N PHE A 507 12.41 60.00 -27.14
CA PHE A 507 13.00 61.25 -26.57
C PHE A 507 12.25 62.50 -27.19
N PHE A 508 12.80 63.73 -27.08
CA PHE A 508 12.56 64.93 -27.93
C PHE A 508 11.19 65.69 -27.83
N THR A 509 11.08 67.05 -27.78
CA THR A 509 12.06 68.17 -27.70
C THR A 509 11.51 69.44 -27.01
N LYS A 510 12.41 70.34 -26.60
CA LYS A 510 12.27 71.77 -26.18
C LYS A 510 11.18 72.57 -26.94
N SER A 511 10.51 73.56 -26.33
CA SER A 511 11.06 74.94 -26.15
C SER A 511 10.46 75.76 -24.98
N THR A 512 10.84 77.04 -24.87
CA THR A 512 10.74 77.89 -23.67
C THR A 512 9.66 78.98 -23.75
N ASN A 513 8.89 79.20 -22.66
CA ASN A 513 8.91 80.44 -21.86
C ASN A 513 7.76 80.49 -20.82
N GLY A 514 7.99 81.18 -19.70
CA GLY A 514 6.95 81.54 -18.72
C GLY A 514 7.35 81.22 -17.27
N PHE A 515 7.57 82.25 -16.46
CA PHE A 515 7.61 82.12 -15.00
C PHE A 515 6.23 81.72 -14.47
N ASN A 516 6.15 80.74 -13.56
CA ASN A 516 5.19 80.80 -12.46
C ASN A 516 5.58 79.89 -11.28
N LEU A 517 5.49 80.43 -10.07
CA LEU A 517 5.98 79.84 -8.82
C LEU A 517 4.94 78.88 -8.19
N LEU A 518 4.43 77.92 -8.97
CA LEU A 518 3.22 77.14 -8.62
C LEU A 518 3.38 75.61 -8.65
N THR A 519 4.52 75.08 -9.10
CA THR A 519 4.73 73.65 -9.35
C THR A 519 5.41 72.88 -8.20
N TYR A 520 5.47 73.44 -6.99
CA TYR A 520 6.10 72.80 -5.81
C TYR A 520 5.09 72.20 -4.80
N PHE A 521 3.79 72.25 -5.10
CA PHE A 521 2.72 71.75 -4.21
C PHE A 521 1.63 70.97 -4.98
N THR A 522 2.05 70.08 -5.88
CA THR A 522 1.15 69.21 -6.68
C THR A 522 1.56 67.73 -6.63
N SER A 523 1.91 67.25 -5.44
CA SER A 523 2.07 65.82 -5.12
C SER A 523 1.86 65.57 -3.62
N PHE A 524 0.73 66.04 -3.08
CA PHE A 524 0.20 65.56 -1.81
C PHE A 524 -1.01 64.68 -2.15
N THR A 525 -0.78 63.37 -2.13
CA THR A 525 -1.79 62.36 -2.45
C THR A 525 -2.79 62.31 -1.29
N ILE A 526 -4.06 61.99 -1.56
CA ILE A 526 -5.09 62.01 -0.50
C ILE A 526 -4.83 60.90 0.54
N GLU A 527 -4.13 59.85 0.12
CA GLU A 527 -3.67 58.73 0.96
C GLU A 527 -2.67 59.19 2.04
N ASP A 528 -1.80 60.17 1.77
CA ASP A 528 -0.82 60.73 2.73
C ASP A 528 -1.47 61.55 3.87
N SER A 529 -2.80 61.64 3.91
CA SER A 529 -3.57 62.50 4.82
C SER A 529 -4.46 61.73 5.80
N ILE A 530 -4.37 60.39 5.82
CA ILE A 530 -5.21 59.51 6.64
C ILE A 530 -4.34 58.85 7.71
N GLU A 531 -4.71 59.01 8.98
CA GLU A 531 -4.08 58.26 10.09
C GLU A 531 -4.30 56.75 9.87
N GLU A 532 -3.28 55.93 10.13
CA GLU A 532 -3.32 54.50 9.82
C GLU A 532 -4.49 53.81 10.54
N VAL A 533 -5.50 53.37 9.78
CA VAL A 533 -6.65 52.64 10.32
C VAL A 533 -6.18 51.25 10.78
N THR A 534 -5.93 51.12 12.08
CA THR A 534 -5.63 49.87 12.77
C THR A 534 -6.90 49.10 13.14
N ALA A 535 -6.73 47.86 13.61
CA ALA A 535 -7.84 47.01 14.08
C ALA A 535 -8.63 47.62 15.26
N ASP A 536 -7.99 48.48 16.07
CA ASP A 536 -8.59 49.12 17.25
C ASP A 536 -9.54 50.30 16.91
N HIS A 537 -9.70 50.64 15.63
CA HIS A 537 -10.54 51.76 15.23
C HIS A 537 -12.03 51.46 15.53
N PRO A 538 -12.79 52.35 16.21
CA PRO A 538 -14.12 52.01 16.74
C PRO A 538 -15.15 51.60 15.68
N ALA A 539 -15.05 52.12 14.45
CA ALA A 539 -15.90 51.68 13.33
C ALA A 539 -15.54 50.28 12.79
N VAL A 540 -14.27 49.88 12.90
CA VAL A 540 -13.82 48.51 12.58
C VAL A 540 -14.35 47.57 13.66
N ILE A 541 -14.20 47.92 14.94
CA ILE A 541 -14.73 47.16 16.08
C ILE A 541 -16.24 46.92 15.95
N SER A 542 -17.05 47.92 15.58
CA SER A 542 -18.50 47.72 15.42
C SER A 542 -18.87 46.75 14.29
N MET A 543 -18.13 46.73 13.18
CA MET A 543 -18.36 45.77 12.10
C MET A 543 -17.85 44.37 12.48
N LEU A 544 -16.76 44.29 13.24
CA LEU A 544 -16.27 43.04 13.82
C LEU A 544 -17.22 42.48 14.88
N GLU A 545 -17.89 43.31 15.68
CA GLU A 545 -18.87 42.83 16.66
C GLU A 545 -20.07 42.10 16.02
N GLU A 546 -20.45 42.46 14.79
CA GLU A 546 -21.49 41.73 14.04
C GLU A 546 -20.92 40.46 13.40
N SER A 547 -19.72 40.55 12.79
CA SER A 547 -19.00 39.40 12.22
C SER A 547 -18.66 38.33 13.26
N LEU A 548 -18.18 38.71 14.45
CA LEU A 548 -17.79 37.79 15.53
C LEU A 548 -18.98 37.00 16.09
N LYS A 549 -20.19 37.56 16.03
CA LYS A 549 -21.42 36.83 16.38
C LYS A 549 -21.70 35.75 15.32
N ALA A 550 -21.51 36.07 14.04
CA ALA A 550 -21.63 35.08 12.96
C ALA A 550 -20.53 34.01 13.00
N THR A 551 -19.26 34.36 13.23
CA THR A 551 -18.16 33.38 13.30
C THR A 551 -18.25 32.46 14.52
N SER A 552 -18.91 32.88 15.61
CA SER A 552 -19.08 32.03 16.81
C SER A 552 -19.93 30.77 16.58
N ASP A 553 -20.84 30.80 15.60
CA ASP A 553 -21.64 29.65 15.15
C ASP A 553 -21.08 28.98 13.88
N MET A 554 -19.92 29.43 13.36
CA MET A 554 -19.34 28.84 12.15
C MET A 554 -18.75 27.44 12.39
N ASN A 555 -18.92 26.60 11.38
CA ASN A 555 -18.40 25.25 11.28
C ASN A 555 -18.04 24.99 9.81
N PHE A 556 -17.30 23.91 9.54
CA PHE A 556 -17.05 23.47 8.17
C PHE A 556 -18.37 23.18 7.45
N GLU A 557 -18.43 23.40 6.13
CA GLU A 557 -19.63 23.11 5.31
C GLU A 557 -20.05 21.63 5.44
N ASN A 558 -19.07 20.72 5.35
CA ASN A 558 -19.20 19.29 5.62
C ASN A 558 -18.37 18.89 6.86
N PRO A 559 -18.86 19.08 8.10
CA PRO A 559 -18.07 18.82 9.31
C PRO A 559 -17.78 17.32 9.49
N TYR A 560 -18.70 16.46 9.03
CA TYR A 560 -18.55 15.01 9.08
C TYR A 560 -17.53 14.47 8.07
N GLU A 561 -17.31 15.18 6.96
CA GLU A 561 -16.25 14.86 6.00
C GLU A 561 -14.88 15.18 6.59
N LYS A 562 -14.72 16.33 7.23
CA LYS A 562 -13.47 16.68 7.94
C LYS A 562 -13.18 15.74 9.11
N HIS A 563 -14.20 15.27 9.83
CA HIS A 563 -14.05 14.19 10.82
C HIS A 563 -13.58 12.86 10.20
N ALA A 564 -14.06 12.51 9.01
CA ALA A 564 -13.64 11.29 8.30
C ALA A 564 -12.18 11.41 7.82
N GLU A 565 -11.75 12.58 7.35
CA GLU A 565 -10.35 12.84 6.94
C GLU A 565 -9.37 12.73 8.11
N ILE A 566 -9.67 13.38 9.24
CA ILE A 566 -8.84 13.29 10.45
C ILE A 566 -8.72 11.83 10.91
N LEU A 567 -9.81 11.05 10.83
CA LEU A 567 -9.76 9.63 11.14
C LEU A 567 -8.96 8.83 10.08
N GLU A 568 -9.03 9.18 8.80
CA GLU A 568 -8.23 8.57 7.73
C GLU A 568 -6.72 8.74 7.97
N GLU A 569 -6.30 9.95 8.35
CA GLU A 569 -4.92 10.30 8.70
C GLU A 569 -4.44 9.49 9.92
N ILE A 570 -5.18 9.51 11.03
CA ILE A 570 -4.88 8.71 12.23
C ILE A 570 -4.80 7.21 11.89
N LEU A 571 -5.70 6.69 11.05
CA LEU A 571 -5.69 5.27 10.69
C LEU A 571 -4.51 4.90 9.78
N LYS A 572 -4.01 5.80 8.94
CA LYS A 572 -2.77 5.62 8.18
C LYS A 572 -1.55 5.54 9.10
N GLU A 573 -1.38 6.49 10.03
CA GLU A 573 -0.30 6.43 11.04
C GLU A 573 -0.32 5.10 11.81
N VAL A 574 -1.51 4.68 12.26
CA VAL A 574 -1.73 3.43 12.99
C VAL A 574 -1.47 2.18 12.14
N MET A 575 -1.59 2.27 10.81
CA MET A 575 -1.27 1.21 9.86
C MET A 575 0.21 1.20 9.43
N GLU A 576 0.90 2.32 9.48
CA GLU A 576 2.36 2.36 9.34
C GLU A 576 3.03 1.72 10.57
N GLU A 577 2.59 2.10 11.78
CA GLU A 577 2.99 1.46 13.04
C GLU A 577 2.70 -0.06 13.11
N ASN A 578 1.72 -0.59 12.36
CA ASN A 578 1.34 -2.01 12.42
C ASN A 578 2.54 -2.93 12.14
N LYS A 579 3.38 -2.55 11.17
CA LYS A 579 4.46 -3.38 10.62
C LYS A 579 5.48 -3.81 11.69
N ASP A 580 5.70 -2.96 12.69
CA ASP A 580 6.68 -3.19 13.76
C ASP A 580 6.11 -3.88 15.01
N ARG A 581 4.77 -4.06 15.11
CA ARG A 581 4.14 -4.61 16.33
C ARG A 581 4.49 -6.06 16.62
N PHE A 582 4.61 -6.88 15.58
CA PHE A 582 5.09 -8.27 15.67
C PHE A 582 5.48 -8.81 14.30
N SER A 583 6.36 -9.81 14.27
CA SER A 583 6.75 -10.50 13.05
C SER A 583 5.54 -11.11 12.33
N GLY A 584 5.26 -10.61 11.11
CA GLY A 584 4.11 -11.03 10.32
C GLY A 584 2.78 -10.40 10.73
N ALA A 585 2.80 -9.19 11.31
CA ALA A 585 1.59 -8.35 11.40
C ALA A 585 1.01 -8.04 10.01
N PRO A 586 -0.33 -7.97 9.85
CA PRO A 586 -0.95 -7.51 8.62
C PRO A 586 -0.66 -6.02 8.40
N GLN A 587 -0.64 -5.58 7.14
CA GLN A 587 -0.42 -4.16 6.82
C GLN A 587 -1.65 -3.33 7.21
N ASN A 588 -2.84 -3.83 6.86
CA ASN A 588 -4.12 -3.14 7.02
C ASN A 588 -4.87 -3.58 8.29
N GLY A 589 -5.68 -2.68 8.83
CA GLY A 589 -6.48 -2.95 10.04
C GLY A 589 -5.64 -2.89 11.32
N GLY A 590 -5.87 -3.82 12.25
CA GLY A 590 -5.18 -3.83 13.54
C GLY A 590 -5.63 -2.72 14.50
N TRP A 591 -6.84 -2.19 14.34
CA TRP A 591 -7.40 -1.08 15.12
C TRP A 591 -8.84 -1.34 15.60
N ILE A 592 -9.20 -0.70 16.71
CA ILE A 592 -10.53 -0.79 17.32
C ILE A 592 -11.03 0.61 17.66
N LEU A 593 -12.07 1.07 16.97
CA LEU A 593 -12.64 2.40 17.18
C LEU A 593 -13.74 2.37 18.27
N GLY A 594 -13.44 3.01 19.39
CA GLY A 594 -14.38 3.27 20.46
C GLY A 594 -15.08 4.62 20.29
N ASN A 595 -16.33 4.71 20.78
CA ASN A 595 -17.07 5.96 20.99
C ASN A 595 -17.29 6.85 19.75
N CYS A 596 -17.19 6.30 18.53
CA CYS A 596 -17.63 6.97 17.31
C CYS A 596 -19.11 7.42 17.41
N PRO A 597 -19.50 8.60 16.89
CA PRO A 597 -20.89 9.04 16.82
C PRO A 597 -21.76 8.15 15.92
N LEU A 598 -23.00 7.88 16.33
CA LEU A 598 -24.02 7.21 15.51
C LEU A 598 -24.79 8.23 14.67
N VAL A 599 -24.08 8.88 13.73
CA VAL A 599 -24.60 9.96 12.86
C VAL A 599 -24.52 9.53 11.41
N LYS A 600 -25.62 9.60 10.66
CA LYS A 600 -25.73 9.00 9.31
C LYS A 600 -24.76 9.62 8.32
N GLU A 601 -24.59 10.93 8.40
CA GLU A 601 -23.73 11.75 7.54
C GLU A 601 -22.26 11.37 7.71
N LEU A 602 -21.83 11.11 8.96
CA LEU A 602 -20.50 10.58 9.25
C LEU A 602 -20.29 9.18 8.68
N TRP A 603 -21.27 8.29 8.79
CA TRP A 603 -21.17 6.96 8.19
C TRP A 603 -21.07 6.99 6.66
N ILE A 604 -21.75 7.93 5.99
CA ILE A 604 -21.61 8.13 4.53
C ILE A 604 -20.17 8.57 4.22
N ALA A 605 -19.66 9.62 4.89
CA ALA A 605 -18.29 10.08 4.69
C ALA A 605 -17.23 8.99 4.98
N LEU A 606 -17.46 8.12 5.97
CA LEU A 606 -16.56 6.99 6.23
C LEU A 606 -16.63 5.90 5.14
N ILE A 607 -17.80 5.66 4.53
CA ILE A 607 -17.93 4.78 3.36
C ILE A 607 -17.18 5.37 2.16
N ASP A 608 -17.36 6.66 1.89
CA ASP A 608 -16.76 7.35 0.74
C ASP A 608 -15.22 7.45 0.85
N LYS A 609 -14.69 7.57 2.08
CA LYS A 609 -13.24 7.47 2.37
C LYS A 609 -12.74 6.01 2.54
N GLY A 610 -13.59 5.00 2.36
CA GLY A 610 -13.23 3.58 2.42
C GLY A 610 -12.99 3.01 3.84
N ILE A 611 -13.31 3.74 4.90
CA ILE A 611 -13.08 3.38 6.30
C ILE A 611 -14.21 2.47 6.81
N LEU A 612 -14.25 1.24 6.30
CA LEU A 612 -15.23 0.22 6.69
C LEU A 612 -14.70 -0.69 7.82
N PRO A 613 -15.47 -0.88 8.90
CA PRO A 613 -15.18 -1.92 9.89
C PRO A 613 -15.62 -3.30 9.38
N ASP A 614 -14.77 -4.31 9.58
CA ASP A 614 -15.09 -5.72 9.34
C ASP A 614 -16.14 -6.26 10.34
N LEU A 615 -16.25 -5.63 11.53
CA LEU A 615 -17.23 -5.99 12.56
C LEU A 615 -17.75 -4.77 13.35
N VAL A 616 -19.07 -4.71 13.55
CA VAL A 616 -19.74 -3.70 14.38
C VAL A 616 -20.35 -4.37 15.62
N ILE A 617 -19.87 -4.00 16.81
CA ILE A 617 -20.36 -4.53 18.09
C ILE A 617 -21.22 -3.48 18.79
N LEU A 618 -22.52 -3.76 18.96
CA LEU A 618 -23.45 -2.89 19.69
C LEU A 618 -23.79 -3.47 21.07
N LEU A 619 -23.26 -2.85 22.14
CA LEU A 619 -23.73 -3.16 23.50
C LEU A 619 -25.09 -2.49 23.73
N SER A 620 -26.11 -3.26 24.07
CA SER A 620 -27.45 -2.77 24.44
C SER A 620 -27.89 -3.34 25.79
N ASP A 621 -28.65 -2.55 26.56
CA ASP A 621 -29.29 -2.98 27.80
C ASP A 621 -30.80 -3.09 27.54
N THR A 622 -31.23 -4.29 27.17
CA THR A 622 -32.63 -4.62 26.88
C THR A 622 -33.46 -4.87 28.15
N GLU A 623 -32.82 -5.00 29.31
CA GLU A 623 -33.52 -5.27 30.56
C GLU A 623 -34.02 -3.98 31.22
N ASN A 624 -35.28 -4.01 31.67
CA ASN A 624 -35.84 -3.00 32.56
C ASN A 624 -35.76 -1.54 32.08
N ASN A 625 -35.64 -1.29 30.77
CA ASN A 625 -35.40 0.03 30.15
C ASN A 625 -34.13 0.72 30.68
N GLY A 626 -33.00 0.00 30.76
CA GLY A 626 -31.70 0.61 31.07
C GLY A 626 -31.48 0.95 32.55
N LYS A 627 -32.34 0.47 33.46
CA LYS A 627 -32.22 0.75 34.92
C LYS A 627 -30.88 0.31 35.50
N CYS A 628 -30.24 -0.74 34.94
CA CYS A 628 -28.91 -1.18 35.38
C CYS A 628 -27.87 -0.08 35.13
N LEU A 629 -27.85 0.49 33.92
CA LEU A 629 -26.98 1.60 33.54
C LEU A 629 -27.30 2.88 34.30
N LEU A 630 -28.58 3.23 34.45
CA LEU A 630 -29.02 4.40 35.22
C LEU A 630 -28.58 4.32 36.69
N ASN A 631 -28.65 3.13 37.32
CA ASN A 631 -28.13 2.91 38.67
C ASN A 631 -26.59 3.07 38.72
N ARG A 632 -25.84 2.59 37.73
CA ARG A 632 -24.38 2.80 37.65
C ARG A 632 -24.01 4.28 37.50
N ILE A 633 -24.73 5.01 36.64
CA ILE A 633 -24.59 6.46 36.45
C ILE A 633 -24.85 7.20 37.77
N TYR A 634 -26.00 6.93 38.41
CA TYR A 634 -26.39 7.55 39.66
C TYR A 634 -25.39 7.28 40.80
N LEU A 635 -24.86 6.06 40.90
CA LEU A 635 -23.87 5.71 41.93
C LEU A 635 -22.53 6.44 41.72
N ARG A 636 -22.09 6.66 40.47
CA ARG A 636 -20.84 7.38 40.17
C ARG A 636 -20.97 8.89 40.44
N HIS A 637 -22.07 9.51 40.03
CA HIS A 637 -22.32 10.94 40.18
C HIS A 637 -23.19 11.27 41.41
N LYS A 638 -23.18 10.40 42.44
CA LYS A 638 -24.12 10.44 43.56
C LYS A 638 -24.08 11.76 44.35
N SER A 639 -22.90 12.36 44.51
CA SER A 639 -22.72 13.67 45.15
C SER A 639 -23.39 14.79 44.36
N GLU A 640 -23.03 14.93 43.08
CA GLU A 640 -23.52 15.97 42.17
C GLU A 640 -25.03 15.88 41.94
N ILE A 641 -25.54 14.66 41.71
CA ILE A 641 -26.97 14.43 41.46
C ILE A 641 -27.78 14.70 42.74
N ASN A 642 -27.32 14.23 43.90
CA ASN A 642 -28.03 14.53 45.15
C ASN A 642 -27.96 16.01 45.53
N ALA A 643 -26.86 16.71 45.23
CA ALA A 643 -26.77 18.17 45.40
C ALA A 643 -27.82 18.89 44.54
N LYS A 644 -27.89 18.59 43.24
CA LYS A 644 -28.88 19.18 42.31
C LYS A 644 -30.34 18.80 42.64
N ILE A 645 -30.57 17.62 43.23
CA ILE A 645 -31.89 17.22 43.74
C ILE A 645 -32.24 18.03 45.01
N LEU A 646 -31.31 18.18 45.95
CA LEU A 646 -31.53 18.98 47.16
C LEU A 646 -31.75 20.46 46.84
N GLU A 647 -30.98 21.01 45.91
CA GLU A 647 -31.13 22.36 45.36
C GLU A 647 -32.55 22.56 44.78
N ARG A 648 -32.99 21.69 43.87
CA ARG A 648 -34.36 21.73 43.31
C ARG A 648 -35.44 21.61 44.38
N LEU A 649 -35.27 20.72 45.37
CA LEU A 649 -36.23 20.56 46.47
C LEU A 649 -36.27 21.81 47.39
N LEU A 650 -35.14 22.48 47.59
CA LEU A 650 -35.08 23.75 48.31
C LEU A 650 -35.77 24.87 47.51
N ASP A 651 -35.61 24.93 46.19
CA ASP A 651 -36.31 25.87 45.32
C ASP A 651 -37.83 25.64 45.31
N GLU A 652 -38.27 24.38 45.22
CA GLU A 652 -39.69 24.02 45.32
C GLU A 652 -40.29 24.37 46.69
N LEU A 653 -39.53 24.18 47.78
CA LEU A 653 -39.95 24.60 49.13
C LEU A 653 -39.95 26.12 49.30
N GLN A 654 -39.05 26.84 48.64
CA GLN A 654 -39.06 28.31 48.61
C GLN A 654 -40.27 28.85 47.84
N LYS A 655 -40.57 28.29 46.66
CA LYS A 655 -41.76 28.65 45.86
C LYS A 655 -43.04 28.40 46.64
N LYS A 656 -43.22 27.22 47.24
CA LYS A 656 -44.39 26.91 48.08
C LYS A 656 -44.52 27.86 49.28
N LYS A 657 -43.42 28.29 49.91
CA LYS A 657 -43.45 29.31 50.97
C LYS A 657 -43.82 30.70 50.45
N GLN A 658 -43.42 31.06 49.23
CA GLN A 658 -43.82 32.32 48.58
C GLN A 658 -45.30 32.29 48.19
N GLU A 659 -45.79 31.17 47.66
CA GLU A 659 -47.20 30.91 47.35
C GLU A 659 -48.08 30.97 48.61
N GLU A 660 -47.72 30.24 49.68
CA GLU A 660 -48.42 30.32 50.97
C GLU A 660 -48.41 31.74 51.58
N ALA A 661 -47.29 32.47 51.45
CA ALA A 661 -47.20 33.84 51.95
C ALA A 661 -48.03 34.82 51.11
N ALA A 662 -48.14 34.60 49.79
CA ALA A 662 -49.03 35.36 48.91
C ALA A 662 -50.50 35.07 49.23
N GLU A 663 -50.89 33.81 49.43
CA GLU A 663 -52.23 33.44 49.86
C GLU A 663 -52.62 34.07 51.21
N ARG A 664 -51.72 34.05 52.20
CA ARG A 664 -51.99 34.66 53.52
C ARG A 664 -52.17 36.17 53.40
N ARG A 665 -51.32 36.85 52.63
CA ARG A 665 -51.46 38.29 52.35
C ARG A 665 -52.78 38.61 51.63
N ALA A 666 -53.16 37.81 50.64
CA ALA A 666 -54.45 37.97 49.95
C ALA A 666 -55.63 37.80 50.92
N LYS A 667 -55.60 36.81 51.81
CA LYS A 667 -56.63 36.58 52.84
C LYS A 667 -56.68 37.69 53.91
N GLU A 668 -55.54 38.25 54.29
CA GLU A 668 -55.47 39.43 55.17
C GLU A 668 -56.00 40.71 54.48
N GLU A 669 -55.75 40.87 53.18
CA GLU A 669 -56.24 41.99 52.37
C GLU A 669 -57.75 41.87 52.09
N GLU A 670 -58.26 40.68 51.77
CA GLU A 670 -59.69 40.38 51.72
C GLU A 670 -60.39 40.68 53.05
N PHE A 671 -59.81 40.26 54.18
CA PHE A 671 -60.37 40.54 55.51
C PHE A 671 -60.40 42.05 55.82
N ARG A 672 -59.35 42.80 55.45
CA ARG A 672 -59.35 44.27 55.55
C ARG A 672 -60.43 44.91 54.69
N ILE A 673 -60.59 44.46 53.45
CA ILE A 673 -61.64 44.94 52.53
C ILE A 673 -63.03 44.65 53.11
N GLU A 674 -63.24 43.49 53.74
CA GLU A 674 -64.51 43.14 54.37
C GLU A 674 -64.78 43.94 55.66
N GLU A 675 -63.77 44.22 56.48
CA GLU A 675 -63.90 45.19 57.59
C GLU A 675 -64.27 46.59 57.09
N GLU A 676 -63.64 47.07 56.00
CA GLU A 676 -63.94 48.39 55.44
C GLU A 676 -65.38 48.43 54.88
N LYS A 677 -65.86 47.38 54.21
CA LYS A 677 -67.29 47.22 53.84
C LYS A 677 -68.20 47.24 55.06
N GLN A 678 -67.88 46.54 56.14
CA GLN A 678 -68.69 46.52 57.36
C GLN A 678 -68.74 47.89 58.04
N ARG A 679 -67.62 48.62 58.10
CA ARG A 679 -67.56 50.00 58.60
C ARG A 679 -68.40 50.96 57.74
N LEU A 680 -68.41 50.79 56.41
CA LEU A 680 -69.28 51.54 55.50
C LEU A 680 -70.77 51.20 55.71
N LEU A 681 -71.11 49.92 55.87
CA LEU A 681 -72.48 49.47 56.18
C LEU A 681 -72.96 49.99 57.54
N GLU A 682 -72.10 50.04 58.57
CA GLU A 682 -72.41 50.71 59.83
C GLU A 682 -72.65 52.21 59.65
N ALA A 683 -71.83 52.90 58.86
CA ALA A 683 -71.98 54.33 58.60
C ALA A 683 -73.30 54.63 57.85
N ILE A 684 -73.70 53.76 56.92
CA ILE A 684 -75.00 53.81 56.23
C ILE A 684 -76.15 53.55 57.22
N ASN A 685 -76.05 52.54 58.08
CA ASN A 685 -77.06 52.23 59.10
C ASN A 685 -77.19 53.33 60.17
N LYS A 686 -76.09 54.01 60.55
CA LYS A 686 -76.10 55.19 61.42
C LYS A 686 -76.79 56.37 60.74
N LYS A 687 -76.56 56.60 59.43
CA LYS A 687 -77.31 57.59 58.63
C LYS A 687 -78.80 57.25 58.48
N ALA A 688 -79.16 55.97 58.34
CA ALA A 688 -80.54 55.51 58.25
C ALA A 688 -81.30 55.72 59.57
N LYS A 689 -80.71 55.34 60.71
CA LYS A 689 -81.30 55.56 62.05
C LYS A 689 -81.46 57.05 62.40
N GLY A 690 -80.69 57.94 61.76
CA GLY A 690 -80.87 59.39 61.84
C GLY A 690 -82.15 59.93 61.17
N LYS A 691 -82.77 59.21 60.22
CA LYS A 691 -83.98 59.67 59.51
C LYS A 691 -85.31 59.25 60.15
N HIS A 692 -85.31 58.31 61.10
CA HIS A 692 -86.53 57.80 61.75
C HIS A 692 -86.86 58.46 63.10
N ARG A 693 -86.37 59.69 63.35
CA ARG A 693 -86.57 60.41 64.62
C ARG A 693 -87.09 61.85 64.48
N LEU A 694 -87.75 62.12 63.35
CA LEU A 694 -88.47 63.37 63.05
C LEU A 694 -89.80 63.06 62.33
N ILE A 695 -90.73 62.47 63.09
CA ILE A 695 -92.20 62.53 62.93
C ILE A 695 -92.74 62.77 64.34
#